data_AF-A0A9N8V3K7-F1
#
_entry.id   AF-A0A9N8V3K7-F1
#
_cell.length_a   1.000
_cell.length_b   1.000
_cell.length_c   1.000
_cell.angle_alpha   90.00
_cell.angle_beta   90.00
_cell.angle_gamma   90.00
#
_symmetry.space_group_name_H-M   'P 1'
#
loop_
_entity.id
_entity.type
_entity.pdbx_description
1 polymer ?
#
loop_
_entity_poly.entity_id
_entity_poly.type
_entity_poly.pdbx_seq_one_letter_code
_entity_poly.pdbx_strand_id
1 'polypeptide(L)'
;MFNLLKRVGLAQKEKFTNIPKSKIIKTGQTVSRLGFGGYRVVQQNSQHRLSLYKSIQNGINVIDTSTHFEVGKSEEMIGEVVEDMIKRKMKNREEIVVISKAGYVNTDDASHLDDTRFAKINKNLAHSISTDFLEKEISESLRRLRMKKVDIFMINNPERILKATNKSYSLDRLYKDITTACIFLDEECKKGRIGGYGICSNSMAIPKAIDHISLPKILADLPVNSRHNLVAIETPLNIFERDVLERNGELHSLADIAKMNDISLFTNRPLHAIAGGMIHKLANNKDDISSDQKVLDNLELSFKNLNELESKLSETPSISFPISAKFVWSNVLAENLARLSKSYFSASHYLEKEVLPSIMRDLKDLSDYDKSTEKLDNEEFRLGVWISDYEKQSRCLIKHILSYTRVQELQRNDELETLITTFSPSLSESYSPEEGTKFKLFDDVITQYSPLSVKALRIVLADQRVGCTLVGMRRPEHVEDALLALELHQKEHDNEDIFPSDSFKVIDDWIQNAISDAKQLSSEKPEDQENDVFAVPMSDREESTRPAKRPKKSNDPEQQPSKEKGKQKEIKVEEPAKKPVTRKTSKAKKDNEESTAISTVPTNTTMPKQLSFPAKPEGTTKFASWNVSGLKASLKKGFKFYVETEDPDILCLQETKVNEPMHDIVDERKYKCREWAFEDKKGYGGVAIFSKIEPVSKTHGLPTHPKPDTTKGRIITLEFPTLYYVACYVPNAGDKLVRLNEKLEWNRAMEKYLRELDAKKPVIWTGDLNVAHKEIDLAKPETNSKTAGFTREERQDFEKILNGDENKFIDTWRHFHPDTKGVYTYYSYRFQARTKGIGWRLDYHVVSERLLDRVVESETRSECWGASDHVPLVLLLKDDL
;
A
#
# COMPACT_ATOMS: atom_id res chain seq x y z
N MET A 1 32.76 -25.77 15.65
CA MET A 1 32.22 -26.09 14.30
C MET A 1 32.42 -27.56 13.94
N PHE A 2 33.64 -28.09 13.79
CA PHE A 2 33.86 -29.52 13.47
C PHE A 2 33.24 -30.49 14.49
N ASN A 3 33.33 -30.18 15.78
CA ASN A 3 32.64 -30.95 16.83
C ASN A 3 31.10 -30.79 16.79
N LEU A 4 30.59 -29.67 16.26
CA LEU A 4 29.15 -29.48 16.05
C LEU A 4 28.70 -30.32 14.85
N LEU A 5 29.38 -30.21 13.71
CA LEU A 5 29.15 -31.01 12.49
C LEU A 5 29.28 -32.52 12.72
N LYS A 6 30.23 -32.97 13.55
CA LYS A 6 30.32 -34.36 14.02
C LYS A 6 29.12 -34.75 14.90
N ARG A 7 28.69 -33.88 15.82
CA ARG A 7 27.54 -34.12 16.69
C ARG A 7 26.21 -34.20 15.93
N VAL A 8 26.07 -33.51 14.78
CA VAL A 8 24.86 -33.56 13.91
C VAL A 8 25.00 -34.53 12.73
N GLY A 9 26.01 -35.42 12.70
CA GLY A 9 26.15 -36.45 11.65
C GLY A 9 26.56 -35.93 10.27
N LEU A 10 26.89 -34.64 10.12
CA LEU A 10 27.22 -33.97 8.86
C LEU A 10 28.69 -34.13 8.44
N ALA A 11 29.48 -34.98 9.10
CA ALA A 11 30.88 -35.23 8.77
C ALA A 11 31.10 -36.34 7.71
N GLN A 12 30.03 -36.88 7.09
CA GLN A 12 30.09 -38.00 6.14
C GLN A 12 30.15 -37.53 4.65
N LYS A 13 30.57 -38.44 3.76
CA LYS A 13 30.55 -38.28 2.28
C LYS A 13 29.15 -37.90 1.78
N GLU A 14 29.07 -37.28 0.59
CA GLU A 14 27.82 -36.90 -0.10
C GLU A 14 26.75 -37.99 0.02
N LYS A 15 25.60 -37.64 0.60
CA LYS A 15 24.51 -38.59 0.87
C LYS A 15 23.45 -38.63 -0.24
N PHE A 16 23.24 -37.54 -0.97
CA PHE A 16 22.37 -37.47 -2.16
C PHE A 16 23.21 -37.18 -3.42
N THR A 17 23.55 -38.21 -4.18
CA THR A 17 24.31 -38.05 -5.43
C THR A 17 23.42 -37.84 -6.66
N ASN A 18 22.11 -38.11 -6.55
CA ASN A 18 21.20 -38.19 -7.70
C ASN A 18 19.99 -37.25 -7.65
N ILE A 19 20.05 -36.07 -7.03
CA ILE A 19 18.93 -35.11 -7.09
C ILE A 19 18.67 -34.62 -8.53
N PRO A 20 17.43 -34.19 -8.87
CA PRO A 20 17.12 -33.55 -10.15
C PRO A 20 18.03 -32.35 -10.47
N LYS A 21 18.57 -32.34 -11.69
CA LYS A 21 19.48 -31.30 -12.20
C LYS A 21 19.00 -30.76 -13.55
N SER A 22 19.39 -29.53 -13.85
CA SER A 22 19.25 -28.92 -15.17
C SER A 22 20.61 -28.40 -15.64
N LYS A 23 20.69 -27.94 -16.89
CA LYS A 23 21.92 -27.41 -17.49
C LYS A 23 21.73 -25.96 -17.87
N ILE A 24 22.69 -25.11 -17.51
CA ILE A 24 22.81 -23.78 -18.09
C ILE A 24 23.46 -23.95 -19.47
N ILE A 25 22.65 -23.84 -20.53
CA ILE A 25 23.05 -24.24 -21.89
C ILE A 25 24.32 -23.50 -22.32
N LYS A 26 24.36 -22.18 -22.14
CA LYS A 26 25.47 -21.31 -22.58
C LYS A 26 26.77 -21.52 -21.80
N THR A 27 26.74 -21.87 -20.51
CA THR A 27 27.96 -22.10 -19.70
C THR A 27 28.34 -23.58 -19.60
N GLY A 28 27.42 -24.48 -19.93
CA GLY A 28 27.57 -25.92 -19.74
C GLY A 28 27.45 -26.39 -18.29
N GLN A 29 27.28 -25.48 -17.32
CA GLN A 29 27.20 -25.82 -15.91
C GLN A 29 25.95 -26.63 -15.60
N THR A 30 26.12 -27.66 -14.77
CA THR A 30 25.01 -28.47 -14.25
C THR A 30 24.57 -27.90 -12.90
N VAL A 31 23.28 -27.61 -12.76
CA VAL A 31 22.70 -26.97 -11.58
C VAL A 31 21.59 -27.81 -10.98
N SER A 32 21.49 -27.86 -9.66
CA SER A 32 20.36 -28.47 -8.95
C SER A 32 19.06 -27.72 -9.24
N ARG A 33 17.94 -28.44 -9.37
CA ARG A 33 16.63 -27.84 -9.67
C ARG A 33 16.09 -26.94 -8.53
N LEU A 34 16.56 -27.13 -7.30
CA LEU A 34 16.40 -26.18 -6.19
C LEU A 34 17.76 -25.60 -5.79
N GLY A 35 17.79 -24.34 -5.37
CA GLY A 35 18.98 -23.61 -4.95
C GLY A 35 18.82 -22.92 -3.59
N PHE A 36 19.93 -22.61 -2.95
CA PHE A 36 19.97 -21.92 -1.66
C PHE A 36 19.84 -20.40 -1.85
N GLY A 37 18.77 -19.80 -1.33
CA GLY A 37 18.54 -18.35 -1.36
C GLY A 37 19.12 -17.61 -0.14
N GLY A 38 20.05 -16.70 -0.38
CA GLY A 38 20.82 -15.98 0.65
C GLY A 38 20.15 -14.74 1.26
N TYR A 39 18.89 -14.45 0.96
CA TYR A 39 18.19 -13.29 1.53
C TYR A 39 17.95 -13.46 3.05
N ARG A 40 18.38 -12.48 3.85
CA ARG A 40 18.38 -12.47 5.34
C ARG A 40 19.29 -13.49 6.00
N VAL A 41 20.30 -13.95 5.27
CA VAL A 41 21.30 -14.86 5.78
C VAL A 41 22.52 -14.08 6.27
N VAL A 42 22.84 -14.23 7.56
CA VAL A 42 23.99 -13.60 8.23
C VAL A 42 24.90 -14.62 8.93
N GLN A 43 26.19 -14.29 9.05
CA GLN A 43 27.24 -15.11 9.66
C GLN A 43 27.00 -15.38 11.16
N GLN A 44 26.40 -14.42 11.89
CA GLN A 44 26.21 -14.49 13.34
C GLN A 44 25.22 -15.58 13.74
N ASN A 45 24.36 -16.05 12.82
CA ASN A 45 23.41 -17.11 13.09
C ASN A 45 24.00 -18.47 12.66
N SER A 46 24.26 -19.34 13.63
CA SER A 46 24.82 -20.68 13.40
C SER A 46 23.93 -21.57 12.54
N GLN A 47 22.60 -21.40 12.61
CA GLN A 47 21.64 -22.18 11.82
C GLN A 47 21.77 -21.89 10.32
N HIS A 48 22.06 -20.63 9.95
CA HIS A 48 22.23 -20.26 8.56
C HIS A 48 23.44 -20.97 7.92
N ARG A 49 24.57 -20.98 8.63
CA ARG A 49 25.79 -21.68 8.20
C ARG A 49 25.55 -23.18 8.07
N LEU A 50 24.88 -23.76 9.07
CA LEU A 50 24.54 -25.18 9.09
C LEU A 50 23.66 -25.56 7.90
N SER A 51 22.68 -24.72 7.57
CA SER A 51 21.76 -24.93 6.45
C SER A 51 22.49 -24.92 5.11
N LEU A 52 23.40 -23.96 4.89
CA LEU A 52 24.18 -23.90 3.65
C LEU A 52 25.10 -25.12 3.52
N TYR A 53 25.79 -25.50 4.59
CA TYR A 53 26.64 -26.70 4.61
C TYR A 53 25.85 -27.96 4.27
N LYS A 54 24.69 -28.14 4.93
CA LYS A 54 23.77 -29.26 4.70
C LYS A 54 23.24 -29.27 3.26
N SER A 55 22.94 -28.10 2.68
CA SER A 55 22.48 -28.00 1.29
C SER A 55 23.53 -28.51 0.31
N ILE A 56 24.75 -27.95 0.39
CA ILE A 56 25.86 -28.31 -0.51
C ILE A 56 26.26 -29.78 -0.37
N GLN A 57 26.30 -30.29 0.87
CA GLN A 57 26.64 -31.69 1.15
C GLN A 57 25.62 -32.68 0.55
N ASN A 58 24.37 -32.27 0.37
CA ASN A 58 23.29 -33.09 -0.20
C ASN A 58 23.02 -32.75 -1.67
N GLY A 59 23.98 -32.14 -2.37
CA GLY A 59 23.96 -31.97 -3.82
C GLY A 59 23.32 -30.67 -4.32
N ILE A 60 22.69 -29.87 -3.46
CA ILE A 60 22.20 -28.53 -3.84
C ILE A 60 23.42 -27.64 -4.09
N ASN A 61 23.64 -27.30 -5.35
CA ASN A 61 24.88 -26.65 -5.77
C ASN A 61 24.70 -25.22 -6.28
N VAL A 62 23.47 -24.71 -6.36
CA VAL A 62 23.19 -23.30 -6.67
C VAL A 62 23.06 -22.51 -5.38
N ILE A 63 23.79 -21.40 -5.28
CA ILE A 63 23.75 -20.47 -4.15
C ILE A 63 23.49 -19.07 -4.69
N ASP A 64 22.41 -18.46 -4.25
CA ASP A 64 22.03 -17.11 -4.61
C ASP A 64 22.31 -16.12 -3.49
N THR A 65 22.85 -14.96 -3.83
CA THR A 65 23.08 -13.86 -2.91
C THR A 65 23.09 -12.51 -3.61
N SER A 66 23.28 -11.44 -2.86
CA SER A 66 23.33 -10.08 -3.39
C SER A 66 24.14 -9.19 -2.48
N THR A 67 24.74 -8.16 -3.06
CA THR A 67 25.52 -7.15 -2.32
C THR A 67 24.69 -6.39 -1.29
N HIS A 68 23.39 -6.21 -1.53
CA HIS A 68 22.48 -5.54 -0.60
C HIS A 68 21.91 -6.47 0.50
N PHE A 69 22.04 -7.80 0.36
CA PHE A 69 21.51 -8.74 1.35
C PHE A 69 22.29 -8.62 2.66
N GLU A 70 21.62 -8.08 3.68
CA GLU A 70 22.21 -7.82 4.99
C GLU A 70 23.49 -6.97 4.90
N VAL A 71 23.51 -6.04 3.94
CA VAL A 71 24.65 -5.15 3.67
C VAL A 71 25.93 -5.96 3.39
N GLY A 72 25.83 -6.98 2.54
CA GLY A 72 26.95 -7.83 2.11
C GLY A 72 27.27 -9.00 3.05
N LYS A 73 26.69 -9.07 4.25
CA LYS A 73 26.95 -10.16 5.21
C LYS A 73 26.55 -11.55 4.70
N SER A 74 25.60 -11.61 3.76
CA SER A 74 25.22 -12.86 3.10
C SER A 74 26.38 -13.41 2.25
N GLU A 75 27.01 -12.56 1.44
CA GLU A 75 28.18 -12.93 0.63
C GLU A 75 29.36 -13.38 1.50
N GLU A 76 29.61 -12.68 2.61
CA GLU A 76 30.68 -13.05 3.56
C GLU A 76 30.47 -14.43 4.18
N MET A 77 29.24 -14.72 4.62
CA MET A 77 28.90 -16.02 5.17
C MET A 77 29.07 -17.13 4.14
N ILE A 78 28.53 -16.93 2.93
CA ILE A 78 28.61 -17.89 1.83
C ILE A 78 30.07 -18.16 1.47
N GLY A 79 30.87 -17.10 1.29
CA GLY A 79 32.29 -17.20 0.99
C GLY A 79 33.05 -18.02 2.02
N GLU A 80 32.79 -17.78 3.31
CA GLU A 80 33.41 -18.57 4.39
C GLU A 80 33.05 -20.05 4.36
N VAL A 81 31.77 -20.38 4.14
CA VAL A 81 31.32 -21.78 4.13
C VAL A 81 31.88 -22.51 2.91
N VAL A 82 31.81 -21.90 1.73
CA VAL A 82 32.34 -22.49 0.49
C VAL A 82 33.86 -22.67 0.58
N GLU A 83 34.59 -21.66 1.07
CA GLU A 83 36.03 -21.75 1.27
C GLU A 83 36.41 -22.86 2.27
N ASP A 84 35.69 -22.99 3.39
CA ASP A 84 35.92 -24.05 4.38
C ASP A 84 35.67 -25.44 3.79
N MET A 85 34.58 -25.63 3.03
CA MET A 85 34.27 -26.91 2.37
C MET A 85 35.32 -27.31 1.33
N ILE A 86 35.82 -26.35 0.54
CA ILE A 86 36.91 -26.57 -0.43
C ILE A 86 38.21 -26.92 0.29
N LYS A 87 38.60 -26.16 1.33
CA LYS A 87 39.81 -26.43 2.13
C LYS A 87 39.79 -27.82 2.76
N ARG A 88 38.59 -28.29 3.15
CA ARG A 88 38.36 -29.64 3.69
C ARG A 88 38.25 -30.73 2.62
N LYS A 89 38.39 -30.39 1.33
CA LYS A 89 38.23 -31.29 0.18
C LYS A 89 36.88 -32.00 0.15
N MET A 90 35.83 -31.32 0.61
CA MET A 90 34.46 -31.87 0.59
C MET A 90 33.78 -31.65 -0.75
N LYS A 91 34.12 -30.56 -1.44
CA LYS A 91 33.60 -30.18 -2.75
C LYS A 91 34.67 -29.44 -3.54
N ASN A 92 34.67 -29.60 -4.86
CA ASN A 92 35.46 -28.74 -5.74
C ASN A 92 34.73 -27.42 -6.01
N ARG A 93 35.47 -26.35 -6.32
CA ARG A 93 34.85 -25.02 -6.55
C ARG A 93 33.93 -25.05 -7.76
N GLU A 94 34.32 -25.80 -8.79
CA GLU A 94 33.65 -25.92 -10.08
C GLU A 94 32.30 -26.65 -9.98
N GLU A 95 32.07 -27.38 -8.89
CA GLU A 95 30.80 -28.04 -8.62
C GLU A 95 29.72 -27.11 -8.09
N ILE A 96 30.10 -25.93 -7.56
CA ILE A 96 29.22 -24.97 -6.92
C ILE A 96 28.99 -23.79 -7.88
N VAL A 97 27.74 -23.37 -8.05
CA VAL A 97 27.36 -22.22 -8.86
C VAL A 97 26.89 -21.09 -7.93
N VAL A 98 27.65 -20.02 -7.88
CA VAL A 98 27.33 -18.83 -7.08
C VAL A 98 26.77 -17.72 -7.98
N ILE A 99 25.56 -17.29 -7.65
CA ILE A 99 24.87 -16.16 -8.25
C ILE A 99 25.00 -14.98 -7.28
N SER A 100 25.57 -13.86 -7.73
CA SER A 100 25.51 -12.60 -7.00
C SER A 100 24.80 -11.53 -7.82
N LYS A 101 24.19 -10.58 -7.12
CA LYS A 101 23.26 -9.59 -7.66
C LYS A 101 23.62 -8.20 -7.16
N ALA A 102 23.48 -7.19 -8.01
CA ALA A 102 23.63 -5.78 -7.63
C ALA A 102 22.55 -4.89 -8.24
N GLY A 103 22.21 -3.80 -7.56
CA GLY A 103 21.23 -2.83 -8.03
C GLY A 103 20.74 -1.91 -6.91
N TYR A 104 20.44 -2.47 -5.75
CA TYR A 104 20.00 -1.71 -4.58
C TYR A 104 21.15 -1.09 -3.80
N VAL A 105 20.91 0.11 -3.28
CA VAL A 105 21.83 0.87 -2.43
C VAL A 105 21.08 1.24 -1.15
N ASN A 106 21.52 0.66 -0.03
CA ASN A 106 20.97 0.97 1.30
C ASN A 106 21.83 2.05 1.97
N THR A 107 21.19 3.10 2.46
CA THR A 107 21.84 4.20 3.20
C THR A 107 20.93 4.69 4.32
N ASP A 108 21.48 5.15 5.44
CA ASP A 108 20.68 5.79 6.51
C ASP A 108 20.00 7.09 6.04
N ASP A 109 20.53 7.69 4.98
CA ASP A 109 19.93 8.81 4.25
C ASP A 109 20.37 8.76 2.79
N ALA A 110 19.46 8.60 1.84
CA ALA A 110 19.77 8.56 0.41
C ALA A 110 20.02 9.97 -0.18
N SER A 111 19.83 11.06 0.58
CA SER A 111 19.94 12.44 0.10
C SER A 111 21.31 12.78 -0.48
N HIS A 112 22.39 12.22 0.07
CA HIS A 112 23.78 12.49 -0.31
C HIS A 112 24.23 11.75 -1.58
N LEU A 113 23.41 10.83 -2.11
CA LEU A 113 23.75 10.10 -3.33
C LEU A 113 23.60 11.02 -4.56
N ASP A 114 24.56 10.90 -5.48
CA ASP A 114 24.61 11.64 -6.74
C ASP A 114 23.36 11.33 -7.60
N ASP A 115 22.58 12.36 -7.91
CA ASP A 115 21.32 12.23 -8.66
C ASP A 115 21.54 11.74 -10.10
N THR A 116 22.73 11.93 -10.66
CA THR A 116 23.04 11.44 -12.02
C THR A 116 23.19 9.93 -12.04
N ARG A 117 23.89 9.36 -11.05
CA ARG A 117 24.20 7.92 -10.96
C ARG A 117 23.12 7.11 -10.28
N PHE A 118 22.46 7.66 -9.25
CA PHE A 118 21.52 6.92 -8.42
C PHE A 118 20.08 7.39 -8.62
N ALA A 119 19.16 6.43 -8.61
CA ALA A 119 17.73 6.64 -8.54
C ALA A 119 17.27 6.50 -7.09
N LYS A 120 16.90 7.61 -6.44
CA LYS A 120 16.44 7.63 -5.04
C LYS A 120 15.00 7.12 -4.99
N ILE A 121 14.75 5.98 -4.36
CA ILE A 121 13.42 5.35 -4.30
C ILE A 121 12.65 5.83 -3.08
N ASN A 122 13.32 5.90 -1.93
CA ASN A 122 12.79 6.48 -0.70
C ASN A 122 13.95 7.01 0.17
N LYS A 123 13.65 7.47 1.39
CA LYS A 123 14.64 8.05 2.31
C LYS A 123 15.89 7.19 2.52
N ASN A 124 15.77 5.86 2.50
CA ASN A 124 16.85 4.95 2.88
C ASN A 124 17.28 3.98 1.76
N LEU A 125 16.65 4.09 0.58
CA LEU A 125 16.84 3.16 -0.52
C LEU A 125 17.01 3.90 -1.84
N ALA A 126 18.09 3.59 -2.54
CA ALA A 126 18.32 3.99 -3.91
C ALA A 126 18.64 2.79 -4.81
N HIS A 127 18.72 3.03 -6.11
CA HIS A 127 19.03 2.02 -7.11
C HIS A 127 20.02 2.56 -8.15
N SER A 128 20.94 1.73 -8.64
CA SER A 128 21.81 2.05 -9.76
C SER A 128 22.20 0.81 -10.55
N ILE A 129 22.39 0.98 -11.85
CA ILE A 129 22.98 0.00 -12.77
C ILE A 129 24.11 0.62 -13.60
N SER A 130 24.67 1.76 -13.15
CA SER A 130 25.78 2.42 -13.86
C SER A 130 27.03 1.54 -13.84
N THR A 131 27.85 1.65 -14.88
CA THR A 131 29.00 0.75 -15.08
C THR A 131 30.04 0.84 -13.96
N ASP A 132 30.30 2.05 -13.45
CA ASP A 132 31.18 2.30 -12.32
C ASP A 132 30.64 1.72 -11.01
N PHE A 133 29.32 1.78 -10.80
CA PHE A 133 28.65 1.13 -9.68
C PHE A 133 28.79 -0.39 -9.78
N LEU A 134 28.45 -0.98 -10.93
CA LEU A 134 28.54 -2.42 -11.15
C LEU A 134 29.98 -2.92 -11.01
N GLU A 135 30.98 -2.19 -11.52
CA GLU A 135 32.40 -2.53 -11.35
C GLU A 135 32.81 -2.62 -9.87
N LYS A 136 32.39 -1.63 -9.07
CA LYS A 136 32.63 -1.61 -7.63
C LYS A 136 31.94 -2.78 -6.94
N GLU A 137 30.67 -3.03 -7.25
CA GLU A 137 29.90 -4.11 -6.64
C GLU A 137 30.49 -5.48 -6.97
N ILE A 138 30.92 -5.73 -8.21
CA ILE A 138 31.62 -6.99 -8.59
C ILE A 138 32.93 -7.13 -7.79
N SER A 139 33.70 -6.04 -7.63
CA SER A 139 34.95 -6.06 -6.86
C SER A 139 34.72 -6.44 -5.40
N GLU A 140 33.71 -5.84 -4.78
CA GLU A 140 33.34 -6.13 -3.40
C GLU A 140 32.72 -7.52 -3.24
N SER A 141 31.91 -7.98 -4.19
CA SER A 141 31.39 -9.36 -4.21
C SER A 141 32.52 -10.38 -4.23
N LEU A 142 33.51 -10.24 -5.13
CA LEU A 142 34.66 -11.15 -5.20
C LEU A 142 35.44 -11.18 -3.87
N ARG A 143 35.62 -10.01 -3.24
CA ARG A 143 36.27 -9.88 -1.94
C ARG A 143 35.48 -10.57 -0.82
N ARG A 144 34.17 -10.29 -0.69
CA ARG A 144 33.30 -10.86 0.35
C ARG A 144 33.10 -12.36 0.19
N LEU A 145 32.88 -12.82 -1.04
CA LEU A 145 32.76 -14.25 -1.38
C LEU A 145 34.10 -15.00 -1.29
N ARG A 146 35.24 -14.30 -1.25
CA ARG A 146 36.60 -14.87 -1.28
C ARG A 146 36.83 -15.72 -2.52
N MET A 147 36.35 -15.23 -3.67
CA MET A 147 36.41 -15.93 -4.95
C MET A 147 37.13 -15.09 -6.00
N LYS A 148 37.81 -15.77 -6.94
CA LYS A 148 38.42 -15.11 -8.11
C LYS A 148 37.40 -14.78 -9.20
N LYS A 149 36.27 -15.50 -9.20
CA LYS A 149 35.19 -15.38 -10.19
C LYS A 149 33.83 -15.65 -9.53
N VAL A 150 32.84 -14.85 -9.88
CA VAL A 150 31.41 -15.15 -9.64
C VAL A 150 30.86 -15.93 -10.83
N ASP A 151 30.09 -17.00 -10.63
CA ASP A 151 29.64 -17.82 -11.76
C ASP A 151 28.61 -17.08 -12.61
N ILE A 152 27.64 -16.42 -11.97
CA ILE A 152 26.65 -15.58 -12.64
C ILE A 152 26.50 -14.28 -11.85
N PHE A 153 26.64 -13.14 -12.52
CA PHE A 153 26.35 -11.83 -11.92
C PHE A 153 25.08 -11.23 -12.51
N MET A 154 24.11 -10.85 -11.68
CA MET A 154 22.81 -10.39 -12.14
C MET A 154 22.56 -8.92 -11.83
N ILE A 155 21.98 -8.22 -12.80
CA ILE A 155 21.35 -6.90 -12.57
C ILE A 155 20.06 -7.15 -11.80
N ASN A 156 19.92 -6.53 -10.62
CA ASN A 156 18.84 -6.82 -9.69
C ASN A 156 17.71 -5.79 -9.77
N ASN A 157 16.56 -6.19 -10.30
CA ASN A 157 15.33 -5.41 -10.43
C ASN A 157 15.56 -4.00 -11.01
N PRO A 158 16.15 -3.88 -12.21
CA PRO A 158 16.45 -2.57 -12.81
C PRO A 158 15.18 -1.71 -13.00
N GLU A 159 14.00 -2.32 -13.12
CA GLU A 159 12.72 -1.61 -13.19
C GLU A 159 12.45 -0.69 -11.99
N ARG A 160 13.12 -0.91 -10.84
CA ARG A 160 12.99 -0.04 -9.66
C ARG A 160 13.43 1.39 -9.94
N ILE A 161 14.33 1.62 -10.90
CA ILE A 161 14.78 2.96 -11.30
C ILE A 161 13.62 3.84 -11.76
N LEU A 162 12.54 3.25 -12.32
CA LEU A 162 11.34 3.99 -12.73
C LEU A 162 10.58 4.62 -11.55
N LYS A 163 10.86 4.19 -10.31
CA LYS A 163 10.28 4.73 -9.08
C LYS A 163 11.16 5.83 -8.46
N ALA A 164 12.12 6.36 -9.22
CA ALA A 164 12.98 7.46 -8.78
C ALA A 164 12.15 8.69 -8.38
N THR A 165 12.44 9.23 -7.20
CA THR A 165 11.85 10.47 -6.67
C THR A 165 12.69 11.70 -7.00
N ASN A 166 13.98 11.50 -7.31
CA ASN A 166 14.95 12.55 -7.59
C ASN A 166 15.08 12.90 -9.08
N LYS A 167 14.57 12.06 -9.99
CA LYS A 167 14.61 12.29 -11.44
C LYS A 167 13.44 11.62 -12.14
N SER A 168 12.94 12.27 -13.19
CA SER A 168 12.06 11.61 -14.15
C SER A 168 12.88 10.64 -14.99
N TYR A 169 12.38 9.41 -15.13
CA TYR A 169 13.11 8.33 -15.79
C TYR A 169 12.16 7.51 -16.66
N SER A 170 12.33 7.60 -17.97
CA SER A 170 11.51 6.91 -18.96
C SER A 170 11.93 5.44 -19.14
N LEU A 171 10.99 4.59 -19.59
CA LEU A 171 11.26 3.20 -19.94
C LEU A 171 12.33 3.06 -21.05
N ASP A 172 12.32 3.91 -22.07
CA ASP A 172 13.34 3.89 -23.14
C ASP A 172 14.75 4.15 -22.62
N ARG A 173 14.88 5.08 -21.67
CA ARG A 173 16.14 5.34 -20.97
C ARG A 173 16.57 4.12 -20.15
N LEU A 174 15.63 3.43 -19.50
CA LEU A 174 15.94 2.21 -18.77
C LEU A 174 16.50 1.12 -19.68
N TYR A 175 15.90 0.88 -20.85
CA TYR A 175 16.44 -0.09 -21.81
C TYR A 175 17.83 0.26 -22.29
N LYS A 176 18.12 1.56 -22.52
CA LYS A 176 19.48 2.01 -22.86
C LYS A 176 20.48 1.75 -21.74
N ASP A 177 20.10 2.02 -20.49
CA ASP A 177 20.98 1.81 -19.34
C ASP A 177 21.17 0.31 -19.06
N ILE A 178 20.13 -0.54 -19.23
CA ILE A 178 20.26 -2.01 -19.18
C ILE A 178 21.21 -2.49 -20.28
N THR A 179 21.06 -2.01 -21.52
CA THR A 179 21.94 -2.38 -22.64
C THR A 179 23.39 -2.02 -22.35
N THR A 180 23.62 -0.81 -21.84
CA THR A 180 24.95 -0.33 -21.44
C THR A 180 25.55 -1.19 -20.32
N ALA A 181 24.75 -1.54 -19.31
CA ALA A 181 25.17 -2.42 -18.22
C ALA A 181 25.54 -3.83 -18.73
N CYS A 182 24.74 -4.43 -19.61
CA CYS A 182 25.03 -5.74 -20.20
C CYS A 182 26.33 -5.74 -21.03
N ILE A 183 26.56 -4.71 -21.86
CA ILE A 183 27.81 -4.57 -22.62
C ILE A 183 29.02 -4.48 -21.67
N PHE A 184 28.89 -3.73 -20.57
CA PHE A 184 29.93 -3.69 -19.54
C PHE A 184 30.17 -5.07 -18.90
N LEU A 185 29.10 -5.81 -18.59
CA LEU A 185 29.21 -7.15 -18.02
C LEU A 185 29.87 -8.15 -18.99
N ASP A 186 29.72 -8.00 -20.30
CA ASP A 186 30.50 -8.78 -21.28
C ASP A 186 32.01 -8.56 -21.15
N GLU A 187 32.45 -7.33 -20.90
CA GLU A 187 33.86 -7.04 -20.66
C GLU A 187 34.35 -7.68 -19.35
N GLU A 188 33.51 -7.72 -18.32
CA GLU A 188 33.82 -8.42 -17.06
C GLU A 188 33.88 -9.95 -17.22
N CYS A 189 33.07 -10.51 -18.14
CA CYS A 189 33.20 -11.91 -18.58
C CYS A 189 34.56 -12.16 -19.26
N LYS A 190 34.98 -11.28 -20.18
CA LYS A 190 36.30 -11.38 -20.85
C LYS A 190 37.47 -11.27 -19.88
N LYS A 191 37.35 -10.43 -18.84
CA LYS A 191 38.33 -10.32 -17.75
C LYS A 191 38.34 -11.55 -16.83
N GLY A 192 37.39 -12.48 -16.98
CA GLY A 192 37.28 -13.69 -16.17
C GLY A 192 36.77 -13.46 -14.75
N ARG A 193 36.27 -12.25 -14.45
CA ARG A 193 35.75 -11.88 -13.12
C ARG A 193 34.34 -12.42 -12.87
N ILE A 194 33.57 -12.61 -13.93
CA ILE A 194 32.26 -13.26 -13.89
C ILE A 194 32.17 -14.32 -15.01
N GLY A 195 31.40 -15.40 -14.80
CA GLY A 195 31.24 -16.48 -15.78
C GLY A 195 30.16 -16.23 -16.84
N GLY A 196 29.21 -15.38 -16.52
CA GLY A 196 28.08 -14.96 -17.34
C GLY A 196 27.25 -13.96 -16.53
N TYR A 197 26.24 -13.38 -17.14
CA TYR A 197 25.34 -12.46 -16.46
C TYR A 197 23.86 -12.75 -16.70
N GLY A 198 23.03 -12.13 -15.87
CA GLY A 198 21.59 -12.24 -15.96
C GLY A 198 20.84 -11.02 -15.47
N ILE A 199 19.52 -11.09 -15.51
CA ILE A 199 18.63 -10.02 -15.03
C ILE A 199 17.59 -10.64 -14.10
N CYS A 200 17.55 -10.18 -12.85
CA CYS A 200 16.48 -10.48 -11.92
C CYS A 200 15.42 -9.38 -12.04
N SER A 201 14.14 -9.76 -12.19
CA SER A 201 13.04 -8.81 -12.33
C SER A 201 11.75 -9.35 -11.75
N ASN A 202 11.02 -8.49 -11.03
CA ASN A 202 9.70 -8.82 -10.53
C ASN A 202 8.59 -8.56 -11.57
N SER A 203 8.85 -7.71 -12.56
CA SER A 203 7.84 -7.26 -13.53
C SER A 203 7.98 -7.92 -14.90
N MET A 204 9.12 -8.57 -15.20
CA MET A 204 9.38 -9.19 -16.50
C MET A 204 8.37 -10.27 -16.88
N ALA A 205 7.84 -11.01 -15.90
CA ALA A 205 6.80 -12.01 -16.12
C ALA A 205 5.39 -11.44 -16.29
N ILE A 206 5.19 -10.13 -16.01
CA ILE A 206 3.86 -9.50 -15.90
C ILE A 206 3.76 -8.36 -16.92
N PRO A 207 3.34 -8.61 -18.17
CA PRO A 207 3.26 -7.59 -19.22
C PRO A 207 2.39 -6.37 -18.88
N LYS A 208 1.41 -6.55 -17.98
CA LYS A 208 0.50 -5.48 -17.53
C LYS A 208 1.08 -4.62 -16.40
N ALA A 209 2.24 -4.98 -15.85
CA ALA A 209 2.87 -4.19 -14.79
C ALA A 209 3.33 -2.83 -15.34
N ILE A 210 3.08 -1.75 -14.59
CA ILE A 210 3.47 -0.38 -14.99
C ILE A 210 4.99 -0.27 -15.19
N ASP A 211 5.75 -1.04 -14.41
CA ASP A 211 7.21 -1.12 -14.45
C ASP A 211 7.70 -2.36 -15.22
N HIS A 212 6.89 -2.91 -16.14
CA HIS A 212 7.26 -4.06 -16.96
C HIS A 212 8.51 -3.80 -17.82
N ILE A 213 9.45 -4.74 -17.78
CA ILE A 213 10.58 -4.82 -18.71
C ILE A 213 10.52 -6.12 -19.50
N SER A 214 10.74 -6.04 -20.81
CA SER A 214 10.55 -7.14 -21.76
C SER A 214 11.87 -7.79 -22.12
N LEU A 215 12.00 -9.10 -21.90
CA LEU A 215 13.16 -9.87 -22.35
C LEU A 215 13.35 -9.81 -23.88
N PRO A 216 12.30 -9.98 -24.73
CA PRO A 216 12.43 -9.77 -26.17
C PRO A 216 13.01 -8.40 -26.54
N LYS A 217 12.58 -7.33 -25.87
CA LYS A 217 13.10 -5.97 -26.11
C LYS A 217 14.57 -5.85 -25.71
N ILE A 218 14.95 -6.39 -24.55
CA ILE A 218 16.35 -6.43 -24.11
C ILE A 218 17.21 -7.19 -25.12
N LEU A 219 16.77 -8.36 -25.57
CA LEU A 219 17.49 -9.14 -26.58
C LEU A 219 17.64 -8.40 -27.90
N ALA A 220 16.60 -7.71 -28.35
CA ALA A 220 16.62 -6.93 -29.58
C ALA A 220 17.66 -5.78 -29.52
N ASP A 221 17.77 -5.12 -28.37
CA ASP A 221 18.67 -3.98 -28.17
C ASP A 221 20.13 -4.41 -27.92
N LEU A 222 20.36 -5.65 -27.44
CA LEU A 222 21.69 -6.17 -27.18
C LEU A 222 22.45 -6.52 -28.47
N PRO A 223 23.75 -6.16 -28.57
CA PRO A 223 24.63 -6.63 -29.63
C PRO A 223 24.65 -8.17 -29.69
N VAL A 224 24.74 -8.74 -30.90
CA VAL A 224 24.70 -10.20 -31.11
C VAL A 224 25.74 -10.94 -30.24
N ASN A 225 26.95 -10.39 -30.14
CA ASN A 225 28.02 -10.97 -29.31
C ASN A 225 27.69 -10.99 -27.81
N SER A 226 26.96 -9.99 -27.33
CA SER A 226 26.55 -9.87 -25.92
C SER A 226 25.50 -10.91 -25.52
N ARG A 227 24.68 -11.36 -26.46
CA ARG A 227 23.63 -12.36 -26.19
C ARG A 227 24.19 -13.71 -25.73
N HIS A 228 25.46 -14.01 -26.01
CA HIS A 228 26.11 -15.25 -25.59
C HIS A 228 26.39 -15.30 -24.09
N ASN A 229 26.69 -14.17 -23.44
CA ASN A 229 26.98 -14.13 -22.00
C ASN A 229 25.75 -13.75 -21.15
N LEU A 230 24.62 -13.38 -21.77
CA LEU A 230 23.32 -13.34 -21.09
C LEU A 230 22.81 -14.77 -20.90
N VAL A 231 23.11 -15.36 -19.73
CA VAL A 231 22.91 -16.79 -19.46
C VAL A 231 21.65 -17.09 -18.65
N ALA A 232 21.08 -16.09 -17.96
CA ALA A 232 19.98 -16.31 -17.03
C ALA A 232 19.04 -15.12 -16.88
N ILE A 233 17.78 -15.42 -16.56
CA ILE A 233 16.84 -14.47 -15.95
C ILE A 233 16.36 -15.03 -14.61
N GLU A 234 15.92 -14.16 -13.71
CA GLU A 234 15.29 -14.57 -12.47
C GLU A 234 13.97 -13.84 -12.24
N THR A 235 12.88 -14.60 -12.08
CA THR A 235 11.54 -14.04 -11.81
C THR A 235 10.83 -14.76 -10.66
N PRO A 236 9.79 -14.17 -10.07
CA PRO A 236 8.95 -14.89 -9.11
C PRO A 236 8.24 -16.07 -9.77
N LEU A 237 8.15 -17.20 -9.07
CA LEU A 237 7.27 -18.33 -9.40
C LEU A 237 6.87 -19.07 -8.11
N ASN A 238 5.58 -19.20 -7.88
CA ASN A 238 5.01 -20.02 -6.81
C ASN A 238 3.57 -20.40 -7.18
N ILE A 239 2.84 -21.01 -6.24
CA ILE A 239 1.46 -21.45 -6.48
C ILE A 239 0.48 -20.28 -6.76
N PHE A 240 0.85 -19.03 -6.45
CA PHE A 240 0.05 -17.83 -6.68
C PHE A 240 0.58 -16.97 -7.83
N GLU A 241 1.89 -16.72 -7.88
CA GLU A 241 2.57 -15.92 -8.92
C GLU A 241 3.01 -16.88 -10.04
N ARG A 242 2.17 -17.06 -11.08
CA ARG A 242 2.39 -18.05 -12.17
C ARG A 242 2.64 -17.42 -13.55
N ASP A 243 2.61 -16.10 -13.66
CA ASP A 243 2.63 -15.37 -14.93
C ASP A 243 3.80 -15.73 -15.86
N VAL A 244 4.94 -16.16 -15.30
CA VAL A 244 6.13 -16.57 -16.08
C VAL A 244 5.86 -17.80 -16.97
N LEU A 245 4.94 -18.68 -16.55
CA LEU A 245 4.56 -19.89 -17.28
C LEU A 245 3.41 -19.65 -18.27
N GLU A 246 2.64 -18.58 -18.05
CA GLU A 246 1.42 -18.26 -18.80
C GLU A 246 1.70 -17.43 -20.05
N ARG A 247 0.86 -17.59 -21.07
CA ARG A 247 0.98 -16.86 -22.34
C ARG A 247 0.33 -15.48 -22.30
N ASN A 248 -0.70 -15.27 -21.46
CA ASN A 248 -1.33 -13.96 -21.26
C ASN A 248 -1.79 -13.23 -22.54
N GLY A 249 -2.19 -13.98 -23.59
CA GLY A 249 -2.59 -13.43 -24.89
C GLY A 249 -1.45 -13.27 -25.90
N GLU A 250 -0.22 -13.56 -25.50
CA GLU A 250 0.97 -13.59 -26.36
C GLU A 250 1.19 -14.97 -26.99
N LEU A 251 2.07 -15.03 -28.01
CA LEU A 251 2.41 -16.29 -28.68
C LEU A 251 3.19 -17.27 -27.78
N HIS A 252 4.06 -16.74 -26.92
CA HIS A 252 4.98 -17.49 -26.07
C HIS A 252 4.97 -16.92 -24.64
N SER A 253 5.03 -17.79 -23.63
CA SER A 253 5.26 -17.34 -22.24
C SER A 253 6.70 -16.84 -22.07
N LEU A 254 6.99 -16.16 -20.94
CA LEU A 254 8.37 -15.77 -20.64
C LEU A 254 9.30 -17.00 -20.51
N ALA A 255 8.81 -18.09 -19.93
CA ALA A 255 9.55 -19.35 -19.86
C ALA A 255 9.86 -19.93 -21.26
N ASP A 256 8.91 -19.85 -22.20
CA ASP A 256 9.12 -20.27 -23.59
C ASP A 256 10.19 -19.38 -24.28
N ILE A 257 10.09 -18.06 -24.11
CA ILE A 257 11.03 -17.09 -24.69
C ILE A 257 12.45 -17.32 -24.15
N ALA A 258 12.61 -17.56 -22.85
CA ALA A 258 13.90 -17.85 -22.23
C ALA A 258 14.51 -19.13 -22.82
N LYS A 259 13.71 -20.21 -22.91
CA LYS A 259 14.13 -21.49 -23.50
C LYS A 259 14.54 -21.35 -24.97
N MET A 260 13.80 -20.60 -25.79
CA MET A 260 14.11 -20.36 -27.21
C MET A 260 15.42 -19.61 -27.43
N ASN A 261 15.92 -18.90 -26.42
CA ASN A 261 17.14 -18.10 -26.50
C ASN A 261 18.30 -18.69 -25.67
N ASP A 262 18.19 -19.95 -25.24
CA ASP A 262 19.15 -20.66 -24.39
C ASP A 262 19.47 -19.90 -23.08
N ILE A 263 18.48 -19.20 -22.53
CA ILE A 263 18.57 -18.47 -21.25
C ILE A 263 17.93 -19.33 -20.16
N SER A 264 18.70 -19.63 -19.11
CA SER A 264 18.18 -20.38 -17.96
C SER A 264 17.22 -19.52 -17.14
N LEU A 265 16.00 -20.04 -16.94
CA LEU A 265 15.03 -19.44 -16.04
C LEU A 265 15.32 -19.85 -14.59
N PHE A 266 15.80 -18.91 -13.79
CA PHE A 266 15.81 -19.05 -12.34
C PHE A 266 14.51 -18.48 -11.79
N THR A 267 14.04 -19.03 -10.68
CA THR A 267 12.86 -18.49 -10.00
C THR A 267 13.10 -18.25 -8.53
N ASN A 268 12.31 -17.37 -7.92
CA ASN A 268 12.41 -17.04 -6.51
C ASN A 268 11.03 -16.96 -5.84
N ARG A 269 11.06 -16.75 -4.52
CA ARG A 269 9.86 -16.71 -3.64
C ARG A 269 8.93 -17.94 -3.74
N PRO A 270 9.43 -19.18 -3.81
CA PRO A 270 8.55 -20.35 -3.88
C PRO A 270 7.68 -20.54 -2.63
N LEU A 271 8.16 -20.07 -1.46
CA LEU A 271 7.50 -20.27 -0.15
C LEU A 271 7.01 -18.97 0.51
N HIS A 272 7.20 -17.82 -0.13
CA HIS A 272 6.76 -16.51 0.38
C HIS A 272 6.03 -15.78 -0.75
N ALA A 273 4.84 -16.27 -1.06
CA ALA A 273 4.05 -15.81 -2.18
C ALA A 273 3.39 -14.46 -1.89
N ILE A 274 3.24 -13.64 -2.92
CA ILE A 274 2.55 -12.35 -2.82
C ILE A 274 1.19 -12.46 -3.52
N ALA A 275 0.10 -12.41 -2.76
CA ALA A 275 -1.26 -12.51 -3.29
C ALA A 275 -2.24 -11.66 -2.48
N GLY A 276 -3.16 -10.97 -3.16
CA GLY A 276 -4.16 -10.10 -2.52
C GLY A 276 -3.54 -8.93 -1.72
N GLY A 277 -2.34 -8.49 -2.09
CA GLY A 277 -1.59 -7.45 -1.36
C GLY A 277 -0.93 -7.91 -0.06
N MET A 278 -0.91 -9.23 0.22
CA MET A 278 -0.32 -9.82 1.42
C MET A 278 0.77 -10.83 1.06
N ILE A 279 1.68 -11.07 2.01
CA ILE A 279 2.68 -12.15 1.93
C ILE A 279 2.11 -13.38 2.61
N HIS A 280 2.06 -14.49 1.89
CA HIS A 280 1.64 -15.81 2.37
C HIS A 280 2.86 -16.72 2.49
N LYS A 281 3.15 -17.16 3.72
CA LYS A 281 4.23 -18.09 3.98
C LYS A 281 3.71 -19.52 3.83
N LEU A 282 4.17 -20.23 2.81
CA LEU A 282 3.75 -21.61 2.51
C LEU A 282 4.54 -22.64 3.32
N ALA A 283 4.30 -22.65 4.63
CA ALA A 283 4.93 -23.61 5.54
C ALA A 283 4.06 -23.84 6.78
N ASN A 284 3.87 -25.10 7.14
CA ASN A 284 3.01 -25.54 8.24
C ASN A 284 3.69 -26.36 9.36
N ASN A 285 5.01 -26.22 9.56
CA ASN A 285 5.70 -26.85 10.71
C ASN A 285 5.15 -26.33 12.05
N LYS A 286 4.83 -27.27 12.94
CA LYS A 286 4.19 -27.01 14.25
C LYS A 286 5.17 -26.95 15.43
N ASP A 287 6.48 -27.02 15.17
CA ASP A 287 7.51 -27.38 16.17
C ASP A 287 7.66 -26.41 17.37
N ASP A 288 7.15 -25.17 17.26
CA ASP A 288 7.38 -24.10 18.26
C ASP A 288 6.09 -23.60 18.95
N ILE A 289 4.94 -24.26 18.75
CA ILE A 289 3.64 -23.73 19.19
C ILE A 289 3.08 -24.56 20.35
N SER A 290 2.88 -23.92 21.48
CA SER A 290 2.04 -24.45 22.56
C SER A 290 0.63 -24.73 22.04
N SER A 291 -0.10 -25.68 22.63
CA SER A 291 -1.49 -25.97 22.24
C SER A 291 -2.31 -24.69 22.00
N ASP A 292 -3.20 -24.72 21.00
CA ASP A 292 -4.05 -23.57 20.63
C ASP A 292 -4.73 -22.95 21.85
N GLN A 293 -5.22 -23.79 22.77
CA GLN A 293 -5.79 -23.36 24.05
C GLN A 293 -4.81 -22.54 24.88
N LYS A 294 -3.56 -23.01 25.05
CA LYS A 294 -2.55 -22.31 25.84
C LYS A 294 -2.13 -20.97 25.18
N VAL A 295 -2.19 -20.86 23.86
CA VAL A 295 -1.94 -19.58 23.17
C VAL A 295 -3.05 -18.57 23.49
N LEU A 296 -4.31 -19.01 23.44
CA LEU A 296 -5.47 -18.20 23.79
C LEU A 296 -5.45 -17.78 25.27
N ASP A 297 -5.20 -18.71 26.18
CA ASP A 297 -5.13 -18.44 27.62
C ASP A 297 -4.05 -17.39 27.94
N ASN A 298 -2.87 -17.50 27.32
CA ASN A 298 -1.78 -16.54 27.49
C ASN A 298 -2.12 -15.17 26.91
N LEU A 299 -2.84 -15.13 25.80
CA LEU A 299 -3.28 -13.89 25.15
C LEU A 299 -4.29 -13.17 26.03
N GLU A 300 -5.32 -13.87 26.50
CA GLU A 300 -6.35 -13.34 27.41
C GLU A 300 -5.72 -12.80 28.69
N LEU A 301 -4.82 -13.58 29.32
CA LEU A 301 -4.10 -13.16 30.53
C LEU A 301 -3.27 -11.89 30.29
N SER A 302 -2.66 -11.74 29.12
CA SER A 302 -1.82 -10.58 28.82
C SER A 302 -2.63 -9.32 28.55
N PHE A 303 -3.78 -9.44 27.89
CA PHE A 303 -4.71 -8.33 27.76
C PHE A 303 -5.23 -7.88 29.13
N LYS A 304 -5.61 -8.84 29.99
CA LYS A 304 -6.05 -8.57 31.35
C LYS A 304 -4.98 -7.83 32.16
N ASN A 305 -3.75 -8.35 32.19
CA ASN A 305 -2.65 -7.75 32.95
C ASN A 305 -2.33 -6.32 32.50
N LEU A 306 -2.35 -6.06 31.18
CA LEU A 306 -2.07 -4.72 30.67
C LEU A 306 -3.22 -3.75 30.99
N ASN A 307 -4.48 -4.18 30.81
CA ASN A 307 -5.66 -3.38 31.15
C ASN A 307 -5.73 -3.01 32.65
N GLU A 308 -5.35 -3.93 33.54
CA GLU A 308 -5.25 -3.65 34.99
C GLU A 308 -4.22 -2.56 35.30
N LEU A 309 -3.10 -2.51 34.56
CA LEU A 309 -2.11 -1.45 34.71
C LEU A 309 -2.62 -0.11 34.16
N GLU A 310 -3.29 -0.11 33.01
CA GLU A 310 -3.90 1.09 32.39
C GLU A 310 -4.96 1.70 33.31
N SER A 311 -5.82 0.87 33.88
CA SER A 311 -6.85 1.28 34.83
C SER A 311 -6.22 1.94 36.07
N LYS A 312 -5.21 1.29 36.69
CA LYS A 312 -4.47 1.85 37.83
C LYS A 312 -3.84 3.22 37.54
N LEU A 313 -3.28 3.40 36.34
CA LEU A 313 -2.70 4.69 35.94
C LEU A 313 -3.78 5.77 35.79
N SER A 314 -4.93 5.43 35.20
CA SER A 314 -6.03 6.37 34.99
C SER A 314 -6.69 6.85 36.29
N GLU A 315 -6.70 6.02 37.32
CA GLU A 315 -7.25 6.31 38.65
C GLU A 315 -6.28 7.12 39.54
N THR A 316 -5.01 7.28 39.12
CA THR A 316 -3.98 7.98 39.90
C THR A 316 -4.13 9.50 39.78
N PRO A 317 -4.61 10.23 40.83
CA PRO A 317 -5.02 11.64 40.71
C PRO A 317 -3.87 12.63 40.46
N SER A 318 -2.64 12.21 40.74
CA SER A 318 -1.43 13.01 40.62
C SER A 318 -0.85 13.03 39.20
N ILE A 319 -1.34 12.17 38.30
CA ILE A 319 -0.90 12.08 36.91
C ILE A 319 -1.87 12.86 36.02
N SER A 320 -1.33 13.78 35.22
CA SER A 320 -2.17 14.60 34.34
C SER A 320 -2.89 13.73 33.30
N PHE A 321 -4.15 14.06 33.05
CA PHE A 321 -4.99 13.35 32.11
C PHE A 321 -4.40 13.25 30.67
N PRO A 322 -3.74 14.29 30.11
CA PRO A 322 -3.04 14.17 28.84
C PRO A 322 -1.83 13.21 28.84
N ILE A 323 -1.36 12.73 29.99
CA ILE A 323 -0.26 11.75 30.06
C ILE A 323 -0.83 10.34 30.22
N SER A 324 -1.80 10.14 31.12
CA SER A 324 -2.44 8.83 31.32
C SER A 324 -3.20 8.34 30.08
N ALA A 325 -3.79 9.27 29.32
CA ALA A 325 -4.42 9.04 28.02
C ALA A 325 -3.57 8.27 27.00
N LYS A 326 -2.23 8.35 27.08
CA LYS A 326 -1.33 7.67 26.14
C LYS A 326 -1.28 6.15 26.33
N PHE A 327 -1.74 5.64 27.47
CA PHE A 327 -1.59 4.25 27.89
C PHE A 327 -2.93 3.51 27.79
N VAL A 328 -3.37 3.25 26.55
CA VAL A 328 -4.62 2.55 26.20
C VAL A 328 -4.37 1.42 25.20
N TRP A 329 -3.15 0.87 25.21
CA TRP A 329 -2.70 -0.11 24.22
C TRP A 329 -3.39 -1.46 24.36
N SER A 330 -3.89 -1.82 25.55
CA SER A 330 -4.66 -3.06 25.72
C SER A 330 -5.92 -3.04 24.84
N ASN A 331 -6.70 -1.96 24.89
CA ASN A 331 -7.91 -1.80 24.08
C ASN A 331 -7.59 -1.64 22.59
N VAL A 332 -6.63 -0.78 22.25
CA VAL A 332 -6.22 -0.54 20.85
C VAL A 332 -5.79 -1.83 20.16
N LEU A 333 -5.03 -2.69 20.85
CA LEU A 333 -4.57 -3.96 20.29
C LEU A 333 -5.70 -5.01 20.24
N ALA A 334 -6.63 -5.00 21.19
CA ALA A 334 -7.78 -5.90 21.20
C ALA A 334 -8.71 -5.61 20.01
N GLU A 335 -9.08 -4.34 19.79
CA GLU A 335 -9.92 -3.91 18.66
C GLU A 335 -9.29 -4.22 17.29
N ASN A 336 -7.95 -4.25 17.23
CA ASN A 336 -7.20 -4.54 16.01
C ASN A 336 -6.80 -6.01 15.86
N LEU A 337 -7.09 -6.88 16.82
CA LEU A 337 -6.57 -8.25 16.87
C LEU A 337 -6.97 -9.05 15.61
N ALA A 338 -8.23 -8.96 15.19
CA ALA A 338 -8.73 -9.63 13.99
C ALA A 338 -8.04 -9.16 12.69
N ARG A 339 -7.57 -7.91 12.66
CA ARG A 339 -6.79 -7.38 11.53
C ARG A 339 -5.34 -7.87 11.60
N LEU A 340 -4.75 -7.87 12.79
CA LEU A 340 -3.37 -8.32 13.02
C LEU A 340 -3.21 -9.81 12.71
N SER A 341 -4.19 -10.65 13.07
CA SER A 341 -4.13 -12.11 12.86
C SER A 341 -4.12 -12.56 11.40
N LYS A 342 -4.42 -11.67 10.45
CA LYS A 342 -4.43 -11.99 9.00
C LYS A 342 -3.05 -12.30 8.43
N SER A 343 -1.99 -11.69 8.97
CA SER A 343 -0.63 -11.86 8.46
C SER A 343 0.36 -11.71 9.60
N TYR A 344 0.99 -12.82 9.98
CA TYR A 344 2.05 -12.82 10.99
C TYR A 344 3.16 -11.82 10.62
N PHE A 345 3.56 -11.81 9.34
CA PHE A 345 4.59 -10.90 8.83
C PHE A 345 4.22 -9.43 9.05
N SER A 346 3.00 -9.04 8.66
CA SER A 346 2.54 -7.65 8.78
C SER A 346 2.35 -7.25 10.25
N ALA A 347 1.82 -8.16 11.07
CA ALA A 347 1.64 -7.94 12.50
C ALA A 347 2.99 -7.79 13.21
N SER A 348 3.96 -8.67 12.97
CA SER A 348 5.32 -8.56 13.53
C SER A 348 5.97 -7.23 13.16
N HIS A 349 5.88 -6.83 11.89
CA HIS A 349 6.44 -5.55 11.46
C HIS A 349 5.79 -4.37 12.19
N TYR A 350 4.46 -4.29 12.19
CA TYR A 350 3.73 -3.19 12.83
C TYR A 350 3.97 -3.14 14.35
N LEU A 351 3.88 -4.28 15.03
CA LEU A 351 4.03 -4.35 16.48
C LEU A 351 5.46 -4.03 16.93
N GLU A 352 6.48 -4.52 16.21
CA GLU A 352 7.88 -4.33 16.59
C GLU A 352 8.48 -3.00 16.12
N LYS A 353 8.04 -2.47 14.97
CA LYS A 353 8.63 -1.27 14.36
C LYS A 353 7.85 0.01 14.62
N GLU A 354 6.57 -0.09 14.97
CA GLU A 354 5.72 1.08 15.20
C GLU A 354 5.20 1.11 16.64
N VAL A 355 4.46 0.07 17.06
CA VAL A 355 3.78 0.04 18.37
C VAL A 355 4.77 0.05 19.52
N LEU A 356 5.68 -0.93 19.58
CA LEU A 356 6.62 -1.05 20.69
C LEU A 356 7.51 0.20 20.82
N PRO A 357 8.12 0.76 19.75
CA PRO A 357 8.83 2.03 19.85
C PRO A 357 7.96 3.20 20.31
N SER A 358 6.67 3.25 19.95
CA SER A 358 5.76 4.27 20.47
C SER A 358 5.57 4.14 21.98
N ILE A 359 5.25 2.94 22.47
CA ILE A 359 5.10 2.65 23.90
C ILE A 359 6.38 3.04 24.66
N MET A 360 7.55 2.69 24.13
CA MET A 360 8.84 3.03 24.77
C MET A 360 9.07 4.55 24.85
N ARG A 361 8.63 5.32 23.85
CA ARG A 361 8.71 6.79 23.90
C ARG A 361 7.76 7.35 24.94
N ASP A 362 6.52 6.87 24.98
CA ASP A 362 5.52 7.36 25.94
C ASP A 362 5.89 7.01 27.38
N LEU A 363 6.47 5.83 27.63
CA LEU A 363 7.04 5.47 28.94
C LEU A 363 8.21 6.36 29.34
N LYS A 364 9.04 6.76 28.38
CA LYS A 364 10.13 7.70 28.64
C LYS A 364 9.60 9.09 29.01
N ASP A 365 8.60 9.58 28.28
CA ASP A 365 7.94 10.87 28.60
C ASP A 365 7.35 10.84 30.02
N LEU A 366 6.72 9.72 30.42
CA LEU A 366 6.18 9.55 31.77
C LEU A 366 7.28 9.52 32.84
N SER A 367 8.41 8.86 32.57
CA SER A 367 9.57 8.86 33.48
C SER A 367 10.22 10.23 33.62
N ASP A 368 10.25 11.03 32.55
CA ASP A 368 10.82 12.38 32.58
C ASP A 368 9.88 13.37 33.29
N TYR A 369 8.55 13.19 33.16
CA TYR A 369 7.55 13.93 33.94
C TYR A 369 7.69 13.68 35.45
N ASP A 370 7.91 12.42 35.84
CA ASP A 370 8.11 12.02 37.24
C ASP A 370 9.25 12.78 37.94
N LYS A 371 10.43 12.77 37.30
CA LYS A 371 11.62 13.48 37.80
C LYS A 371 11.44 14.98 37.95
N SER A 372 10.50 15.57 37.21
CA SER A 372 10.26 17.01 37.23
C SER A 372 9.31 17.47 38.34
N THR A 373 8.53 16.56 38.93
CA THR A 373 7.44 16.92 39.86
C THR A 373 7.71 16.54 41.33
N GLU A 374 8.74 15.74 41.63
CA GLU A 374 9.17 15.28 42.97
C GLU A 374 8.04 14.75 43.89
N LYS A 375 6.88 14.36 43.34
CA LYS A 375 5.63 14.14 44.11
C LYS A 375 4.89 12.83 43.85
N LEU A 376 5.39 11.97 42.96
CA LEU A 376 4.59 10.86 42.43
C LEU A 376 4.89 9.50 43.07
N ASP A 377 6.07 9.28 43.62
CA ASP A 377 6.36 8.08 44.41
C ASP A 377 5.87 8.28 45.86
N ASN A 378 4.72 7.68 46.17
CA ASN A 378 4.18 7.58 47.53
C ASN A 378 4.04 6.09 47.94
N GLU A 379 3.58 5.81 49.16
CA GLU A 379 3.42 4.41 49.62
C GLU A 379 2.36 3.61 48.84
N GLU A 380 1.48 4.27 48.10
CA GLU A 380 0.28 3.69 47.48
C GLU A 380 0.45 3.43 45.97
N PHE A 381 1.28 4.22 45.28
CA PHE A 381 1.61 4.04 43.86
C PHE A 381 3.08 4.35 43.60
N ARG A 382 3.82 3.34 43.12
CA ARG A 382 5.24 3.46 42.74
C ARG A 382 5.36 3.54 41.22
N LEU A 383 5.52 4.74 40.69
CA LEU A 383 5.49 4.99 39.25
C LEU A 383 6.64 4.29 38.52
N GLY A 384 7.83 4.21 39.14
CA GLY A 384 8.96 3.46 38.57
C GLY A 384 8.69 1.95 38.44
N VAL A 385 7.96 1.35 39.40
CA VAL A 385 7.57 -0.06 39.33
C VAL A 385 6.50 -0.25 38.26
N TRP A 386 5.51 0.65 38.19
CA TRP A 386 4.47 0.62 37.17
C TRP A 386 5.05 0.72 35.76
N ILE A 387 6.01 1.62 35.50
CA ILE A 387 6.67 1.77 34.20
C ILE A 387 7.34 0.47 33.77
N SER A 388 8.10 -0.16 34.68
CA SER A 388 8.77 -1.44 34.43
C SER A 388 7.76 -2.56 34.15
N ASP A 389 6.69 -2.63 34.92
CA ASP A 389 5.64 -3.63 34.73
C ASP A 389 4.88 -3.40 33.42
N TYR A 390 4.55 -2.16 33.06
CA TYR A 390 3.88 -1.83 31.81
C TYR A 390 4.74 -2.16 30.59
N GLU A 391 6.04 -1.86 30.62
CA GLU A 391 6.98 -2.29 29.58
C GLU A 391 6.98 -3.82 29.43
N LYS A 392 7.09 -4.53 30.55
CA LYS A 392 7.13 -6.00 30.58
C LYS A 392 5.84 -6.60 30.03
N GLN A 393 4.68 -6.12 30.49
CA GLN A 393 3.38 -6.62 30.04
C GLN A 393 3.10 -6.26 28.58
N SER A 394 3.51 -5.06 28.12
CA SER A 394 3.40 -4.67 26.70
C SER A 394 4.19 -5.61 25.79
N ARG A 395 5.43 -5.93 26.16
CA ARG A 395 6.27 -6.89 25.43
C ARG A 395 5.66 -8.30 25.46
N CYS A 396 5.09 -8.70 26.59
CA CYS A 396 4.41 -9.98 26.76
C CYS A 396 3.17 -10.09 25.86
N LEU A 397 2.31 -9.06 25.85
CA LEU A 397 1.12 -9.00 25.01
C LEU A 397 1.49 -9.04 23.52
N ILE A 398 2.46 -8.24 23.08
CA ILE A 398 2.94 -8.28 21.69
C ILE A 398 3.41 -9.69 21.32
N LYS A 399 4.20 -10.35 22.18
CA LYS A 399 4.64 -11.73 21.95
C LYS A 399 3.46 -12.69 21.81
N HIS A 400 2.44 -12.60 22.66
CA HIS A 400 1.29 -13.49 22.60
C HIS A 400 0.36 -13.20 21.41
N ILE A 401 0.20 -11.93 21.01
CA ILE A 401 -0.47 -11.58 19.76
C ILE A 401 0.26 -12.24 18.59
N LEU A 402 1.59 -12.14 18.54
CA LEU A 402 2.39 -12.79 17.49
C LEU A 402 2.24 -14.31 17.49
N SER A 403 2.24 -14.97 18.66
CA SER A 403 1.93 -16.39 18.77
C SER A 403 0.54 -16.72 18.21
N TYR A 404 -0.48 -15.95 18.57
CA TYR A 404 -1.85 -16.13 18.07
C TYR A 404 -1.93 -15.95 16.55
N THR A 405 -1.34 -14.88 16.01
CA THR A 405 -1.30 -14.66 14.55
C THR A 405 -0.58 -15.78 13.81
N ARG A 406 0.43 -16.41 14.44
CA ARG A 406 1.14 -17.56 13.88
C ARG A 406 0.26 -18.81 13.86
N VAL A 407 -0.51 -19.09 14.91
CA VAL A 407 -1.50 -20.19 14.92
C VAL A 407 -2.51 -20.02 13.79
N GLN A 408 -3.05 -18.82 13.64
CA GLN A 408 -4.02 -18.48 12.59
C GLN A 408 -3.44 -18.63 11.18
N GLU A 409 -2.17 -18.31 10.98
CA GLU A 409 -1.47 -18.56 9.71
C GLU A 409 -1.28 -20.06 9.46
N LEU A 410 -0.96 -20.86 10.49
CA LEU A 410 -0.84 -22.31 10.34
C LEU A 410 -2.15 -23.00 10.01
N GLN A 411 -3.26 -22.61 10.65
CA GLN A 411 -4.58 -23.17 10.37
C GLN A 411 -4.97 -22.96 8.90
N ARG A 412 -4.80 -21.74 8.37
CA ARG A 412 -5.02 -21.45 6.95
C ARG A 412 -4.09 -22.23 6.03
N ASN A 413 -2.85 -22.45 6.45
CA ASN A 413 -1.91 -23.26 5.69
C ASN A 413 -2.30 -24.75 5.68
N ASP A 414 -2.83 -25.28 6.79
CA ASP A 414 -3.35 -26.65 6.86
C ASP A 414 -4.60 -26.82 5.96
N GLU A 415 -5.47 -25.81 5.89
CA GLU A 415 -6.60 -25.78 4.94
C GLU A 415 -6.12 -25.79 3.48
N LEU A 416 -5.17 -24.92 3.13
CA LEU A 416 -4.60 -24.85 1.79
C LEU A 416 -3.89 -26.17 1.40
N GLU A 417 -3.18 -26.78 2.34
CA GLU A 417 -2.53 -28.08 2.16
C GLU A 417 -3.55 -29.18 1.87
N THR A 418 -4.68 -29.19 2.59
CA THR A 418 -5.79 -30.13 2.38
C THR A 418 -6.41 -29.94 1.00
N LEU A 419 -6.59 -28.69 0.56
CA LEU A 419 -7.09 -28.39 -0.77
C LEU A 419 -6.16 -28.88 -1.88
N ILE A 420 -4.85 -28.57 -1.77
CA ILE A 420 -3.85 -29.05 -2.73
C ILE A 420 -3.88 -30.58 -2.82
N THR A 421 -3.97 -31.27 -1.68
CA THR A 421 -4.09 -32.72 -1.61
C THR A 421 -5.32 -33.26 -2.33
N THR A 422 -6.45 -32.56 -2.18
CA THR A 422 -7.72 -32.98 -2.79
C THR A 422 -7.66 -32.87 -4.31
N PHE A 423 -7.03 -31.82 -4.84
CA PHE A 423 -6.96 -31.58 -6.29
C PHE A 423 -5.79 -32.26 -6.99
N SER A 424 -4.74 -32.58 -6.23
CA SER A 424 -3.64 -33.40 -6.72
C SER A 424 -3.27 -34.44 -5.67
N PRO A 425 -4.02 -35.56 -5.63
CA PRO A 425 -3.71 -36.68 -4.76
C PRO A 425 -2.32 -37.25 -5.04
N SER A 426 -1.80 -37.15 -6.27
CA SER A 426 -0.45 -37.61 -6.63
C SER A 426 0.65 -36.84 -5.88
N LEU A 427 0.41 -35.57 -5.50
CA LEU A 427 1.28 -34.84 -4.57
C LEU A 427 1.30 -35.45 -3.15
N SER A 428 0.36 -36.35 -2.86
CA SER A 428 0.18 -37.07 -1.58
C SER A 428 0.30 -38.60 -1.70
N GLU A 429 0.14 -39.24 -2.86
CA GLU A 429 0.13 -40.72 -2.99
C GLU A 429 1.49 -41.37 -2.67
N SER A 430 2.58 -40.61 -2.76
CA SER A 430 3.89 -41.04 -2.24
C SER A 430 3.99 -41.01 -0.70
N TYR A 431 2.93 -40.60 0.00
CA TYR A 431 2.81 -40.50 1.45
C TYR A 431 1.81 -41.56 1.95
N SER A 432 2.29 -42.76 2.31
CA SER A 432 1.47 -43.70 3.09
C SER A 432 1.56 -43.33 4.57
N PRO A 433 0.45 -42.97 5.25
CA PRO A 433 0.43 -42.64 6.67
C PRO A 433 0.52 -43.87 7.59
N GLU A 434 0.65 -45.09 7.05
CA GLU A 434 0.48 -46.33 7.82
C GLU A 434 1.58 -46.62 8.87
N GLU A 435 2.65 -45.82 8.95
CA GLU A 435 3.57 -45.82 10.09
C GLU A 435 3.88 -44.37 10.52
N GLY A 436 3.21 -43.92 11.59
CA GLY A 436 3.12 -42.52 11.99
C GLY A 436 4.39 -41.67 11.83
N THR A 437 4.29 -40.56 11.10
CA THR A 437 5.24 -39.42 11.07
C THR A 437 6.73 -39.80 11.02
N LYS A 438 7.09 -40.76 10.17
CA LYS A 438 8.50 -41.10 9.93
C LYS A 438 8.77 -41.19 8.43
N PHE A 439 9.29 -40.10 7.86
CA PHE A 439 9.92 -40.22 6.55
C PHE A 439 11.36 -40.66 6.77
N LYS A 440 11.77 -41.81 6.24
CA LYS A 440 13.20 -42.14 6.15
C LYS A 440 13.80 -41.34 5.01
N LEU A 441 14.34 -40.16 5.31
CA LEU A 441 15.32 -39.55 4.43
C LEU A 441 16.65 -40.15 4.89
N PHE A 442 17.16 -41.14 4.15
CA PHE A 442 18.32 -41.98 4.53
C PHE A 442 18.06 -42.99 5.68
N ASP A 443 19.10 -43.24 6.49
CA ASP A 443 19.09 -43.92 7.79
C ASP A 443 18.56 -43.03 8.94
N ASP A 444 18.32 -41.75 8.66
CA ASP A 444 17.81 -40.78 9.63
C ASP A 444 16.28 -40.62 9.44
N VAL A 445 15.56 -40.66 10.56
CA VAL A 445 14.11 -40.48 10.56
C VAL A 445 13.83 -38.99 10.57
N ILE A 446 13.31 -38.44 9.46
CA ILE A 446 12.71 -37.11 9.47
C ILE A 446 11.37 -37.22 10.18
N THR A 447 11.32 -36.62 11.37
CA THR A 447 10.13 -36.57 12.21
C THR A 447 9.37 -35.25 12.08
N GLN A 448 9.98 -34.21 11.49
CA GLN A 448 9.42 -32.86 11.40
C GLN A 448 9.75 -32.24 10.04
N TYR A 449 8.73 -31.95 9.23
CA TYR A 449 8.82 -31.27 7.93
C TYR A 449 7.48 -30.58 7.62
N SER A 450 7.44 -29.73 6.59
CA SER A 450 6.19 -29.06 6.17
C SER A 450 5.59 -29.75 4.95
N PRO A 451 4.44 -30.44 5.08
CA PRO A 451 3.73 -30.95 3.92
C PRO A 451 3.43 -29.87 2.88
N LEU A 452 3.02 -28.66 3.33
CA LEU A 452 2.74 -27.55 2.43
C LEU A 452 4.00 -27.04 1.71
N SER A 453 5.14 -26.86 2.40
CA SER A 453 6.38 -26.45 1.75
C SER A 453 6.80 -27.46 0.67
N VAL A 454 6.76 -28.75 0.99
CA VAL A 454 7.17 -29.83 0.08
C VAL A 454 6.29 -29.83 -1.17
N LYS A 455 4.97 -29.72 -1.00
CA LYS A 455 4.00 -29.66 -2.12
C LYS A 455 4.21 -28.41 -2.98
N ALA A 456 4.37 -27.24 -2.36
CA ALA A 456 4.61 -25.99 -3.08
C ALA A 456 5.90 -26.06 -3.92
N LEU A 457 6.98 -26.64 -3.37
CA LEU A 457 8.23 -26.85 -4.12
C LEU A 457 8.06 -27.85 -5.26
N ARG A 458 7.33 -28.95 -5.06
CA ARG A 458 7.04 -29.94 -6.11
C ARG A 458 6.24 -29.36 -7.27
N ILE A 459 5.27 -28.47 -6.99
CA ILE A 459 4.51 -27.76 -8.03
C ILE A 459 5.44 -26.92 -8.91
N VAL A 460 6.37 -26.17 -8.32
CA VAL A 460 7.34 -25.38 -9.10
C VAL A 460 8.33 -26.27 -9.85
N LEU A 461 8.72 -27.42 -9.27
CA LEU A 461 9.60 -28.39 -9.91
C LEU A 461 8.97 -29.10 -11.11
N ALA A 462 7.64 -29.16 -11.22
CA ALA A 462 6.95 -29.87 -12.29
C ALA A 462 7.26 -29.29 -13.69
N ASP A 463 7.46 -27.97 -13.81
CA ASP A 463 7.71 -27.34 -15.11
C ASP A 463 9.19 -27.47 -15.53
N GLN A 464 9.44 -28.26 -16.57
CA GLN A 464 10.80 -28.52 -17.07
C GLN A 464 11.50 -27.28 -17.66
N ARG A 465 10.78 -26.20 -17.97
CA ARG A 465 11.36 -24.93 -18.47
C ARG A 465 12.07 -24.14 -17.36
N VAL A 466 11.70 -24.37 -16.09
CA VAL A 466 12.34 -23.71 -14.94
C VAL A 466 13.70 -24.35 -14.66
N GLY A 467 14.80 -23.64 -14.84
CA GLY A 467 16.15 -24.19 -14.60
C GLY A 467 16.42 -24.51 -13.13
N CYS A 468 16.19 -23.55 -12.24
CA CYS A 468 16.42 -23.70 -10.80
C CYS A 468 15.53 -22.73 -9.99
N THR A 469 14.96 -23.21 -8.89
CA THR A 469 14.16 -22.40 -7.96
C THR A 469 14.94 -22.10 -6.69
N LEU A 470 15.11 -20.83 -6.36
CA LEU A 470 15.83 -20.36 -5.18
C LEU A 470 14.94 -20.34 -3.93
N VAL A 471 15.30 -21.16 -2.94
CA VAL A 471 14.53 -21.36 -1.71
C VAL A 471 15.25 -20.74 -0.51
N GLY A 472 14.54 -19.99 0.32
CA GLY A 472 15.10 -19.37 1.54
C GLY A 472 15.35 -20.38 2.66
N MET A 473 16.40 -21.20 2.54
CA MET A 473 16.74 -22.28 3.48
C MET A 473 17.50 -21.78 4.72
N ARG A 474 16.86 -20.90 5.50
CA ARG A 474 17.49 -20.27 6.69
C ARG A 474 17.65 -21.19 7.89
N ARG A 475 17.01 -22.35 7.89
CA ARG A 475 17.13 -23.34 8.97
C ARG A 475 17.30 -24.74 8.35
N PRO A 476 17.95 -25.69 9.06
CA PRO A 476 18.21 -27.03 8.53
C PRO A 476 16.95 -27.80 8.12
N GLU A 477 15.81 -27.51 8.73
CA GLU A 477 14.51 -28.14 8.44
C GLU A 477 13.98 -27.66 7.08
N HIS A 478 14.24 -26.40 6.70
CA HIS A 478 13.90 -25.91 5.36
C HIS A 478 14.76 -26.58 4.27
N VAL A 479 15.97 -27.03 4.62
CA VAL A 479 16.81 -27.83 3.71
C VAL A 479 16.22 -29.23 3.57
N GLU A 480 15.70 -29.81 4.65
CA GLU A 480 15.00 -31.10 4.63
C GLU A 480 13.75 -31.06 3.76
N ASP A 481 12.89 -30.05 3.91
CA ASP A 481 11.71 -29.84 3.05
C ASP A 481 12.11 -29.82 1.55
N ALA A 482 13.20 -29.12 1.21
CA ALA A 482 13.67 -29.01 -0.16
C ALA A 482 14.26 -30.32 -0.71
N LEU A 483 15.03 -31.04 0.10
CA LEU A 483 15.59 -32.33 -0.29
C LEU A 483 14.48 -33.38 -0.48
N LEU A 484 13.49 -33.39 0.41
CA LEU A 484 12.32 -34.25 0.30
C LEU A 484 11.52 -33.95 -0.98
N ALA A 485 11.30 -32.67 -1.29
CA ALA A 485 10.63 -32.28 -2.54
C ALA A 485 11.38 -32.75 -3.78
N LEU A 486 12.71 -32.65 -3.80
CA LEU A 486 13.57 -33.13 -4.88
C LEU A 486 13.51 -34.65 -5.02
N GLU A 487 13.59 -35.40 -3.91
CA GLU A 487 13.54 -36.85 -3.90
C GLU A 487 12.18 -37.37 -4.42
N LEU A 488 11.08 -36.80 -3.94
CA LEU A 488 9.73 -37.19 -4.35
C LEU A 488 9.50 -36.89 -5.82
N HIS A 489 9.90 -35.71 -6.30
CA HIS A 489 9.79 -35.36 -7.72
C HIS A 489 10.56 -36.34 -8.62
N GLN A 490 11.74 -36.80 -8.17
CA GLN A 490 12.53 -37.76 -8.94
C GLN A 490 11.85 -39.12 -9.11
N LYS A 491 11.12 -39.59 -8.09
CA LYS A 491 10.44 -40.89 -8.13
C LYS A 491 9.25 -40.93 -9.09
N GLU A 492 8.73 -39.76 -9.48
CA GLU A 492 7.50 -39.60 -10.26
C GLU A 492 7.76 -39.12 -11.69
N HIS A 493 9.00 -39.27 -12.18
CA HIS A 493 9.53 -38.66 -13.42
C HIS A 493 8.75 -38.93 -14.72
N ASP A 494 7.68 -39.74 -14.69
CA ASP A 494 6.86 -40.17 -15.82
C ASP A 494 5.42 -39.58 -15.87
N ASN A 495 4.98 -38.80 -14.87
CA ASN A 495 3.63 -38.19 -14.89
C ASN A 495 3.68 -36.72 -15.38
N GLU A 496 3.25 -36.48 -16.61
CA GLU A 496 3.30 -35.15 -17.28
C GLU A 496 2.36 -34.09 -16.67
N ASP A 497 1.52 -34.43 -15.68
CA ASP A 497 0.54 -33.50 -15.11
C ASP A 497 0.38 -33.65 -13.59
N ILE A 498 1.48 -33.46 -12.85
CA ILE A 498 1.50 -33.53 -11.35
C ILE A 498 0.52 -32.51 -10.74
N PHE A 499 0.17 -31.43 -11.43
CA PHE A 499 -0.83 -30.46 -10.96
C PHE A 499 -1.61 -29.85 -12.14
N PRO A 500 -2.83 -30.37 -12.43
CA PRO A 500 -3.62 -29.93 -13.58
C PRO A 500 -3.90 -28.43 -13.59
N SER A 501 -3.98 -27.83 -14.78
CA SER A 501 -4.21 -26.39 -14.93
C SER A 501 -5.52 -25.89 -14.26
N ASP A 502 -6.57 -26.71 -14.24
CA ASP A 502 -7.85 -26.41 -13.60
C ASP A 502 -7.75 -26.34 -12.06
N SER A 503 -6.80 -27.07 -11.46
CA SER A 503 -6.59 -27.08 -10.01
C SER A 503 -6.13 -25.71 -9.48
N PHE A 504 -5.45 -24.93 -10.32
CA PHE A 504 -5.05 -23.58 -9.93
C PHE A 504 -6.22 -22.61 -9.88
N LYS A 505 -7.25 -22.79 -10.72
CA LYS A 505 -8.44 -21.95 -10.67
C LYS A 505 -9.17 -22.09 -9.33
N VAL A 506 -9.18 -23.29 -8.76
CA VAL A 506 -9.78 -23.53 -7.44
C VAL A 506 -8.95 -22.92 -6.32
N ILE A 507 -7.62 -22.95 -6.44
CA ILE A 507 -6.74 -22.20 -5.52
C ILE A 507 -7.06 -20.70 -5.65
N ASP A 508 -7.16 -20.17 -6.87
CA ASP A 508 -7.51 -18.77 -7.12
C ASP A 508 -8.90 -18.40 -6.56
N ASP A 509 -9.90 -19.28 -6.70
CA ASP A 509 -11.24 -19.10 -6.14
C ASP A 509 -11.25 -19.22 -4.61
N TRP A 510 -10.52 -20.18 -4.02
CA TRP A 510 -10.29 -20.25 -2.58
C TRP A 510 -9.61 -19.00 -2.04
N ILE A 511 -8.68 -18.43 -2.80
CA ILE A 511 -8.04 -17.15 -2.47
C ILE A 511 -9.05 -16.01 -2.54
N GLN A 512 -9.84 -15.91 -3.61
CA GLN A 512 -10.86 -14.88 -3.72
C GLN A 512 -11.88 -15.00 -2.60
N ASN A 513 -12.24 -16.22 -2.21
CA ASN A 513 -13.11 -16.50 -1.07
C ASN A 513 -12.41 -16.16 0.25
N ALA A 514 -11.18 -16.56 0.52
CA ALA A 514 -10.43 -16.17 1.72
C ALA A 514 -10.23 -14.63 1.80
N ILE A 515 -10.05 -13.95 0.67
CA ILE A 515 -10.00 -12.49 0.56
C ILE A 515 -11.38 -11.87 0.78
N SER A 516 -12.45 -12.52 0.31
CA SER A 516 -13.86 -12.13 0.47
C SER A 516 -14.35 -12.36 1.90
N ASP A 517 -14.02 -13.48 2.52
CA ASP A 517 -14.26 -13.86 3.90
C ASP A 517 -13.46 -12.96 4.83
N ALA A 518 -12.24 -12.57 4.46
CA ALA A 518 -11.52 -11.50 5.16
C ALA A 518 -12.18 -10.11 5.03
N LYS A 519 -13.03 -9.89 4.00
CA LYS A 519 -13.91 -8.72 3.89
C LYS A 519 -15.23 -8.93 4.65
N GLN A 520 -15.76 -10.16 4.76
CA GLN A 520 -16.99 -10.52 5.49
C GLN A 520 -16.79 -10.64 7.02
N LEU A 521 -15.68 -11.20 7.51
CA LEU A 521 -15.29 -11.16 8.93
C LEU A 521 -14.87 -9.75 9.39
N SER A 522 -14.58 -8.83 8.46
CA SER A 522 -14.53 -7.38 8.79
C SER A 522 -15.91 -6.72 8.81
N SER A 523 -16.98 -7.50 8.56
CA SER A 523 -18.38 -7.09 8.61
C SER A 523 -19.24 -7.84 9.62
N GLU A 524 -18.67 -8.80 10.37
CA GLU A 524 -19.32 -9.37 11.56
C GLU A 524 -18.91 -8.58 12.81
N LYS A 525 -19.91 -7.97 13.44
CA LYS A 525 -19.80 -7.15 14.66
C LYS A 525 -19.51 -8.04 15.88
N PRO A 526 -18.68 -7.58 16.85
CA PRO A 526 -18.98 -7.71 18.26
C PRO A 526 -19.96 -6.60 18.65
N GLU A 527 -21.02 -6.96 19.36
CA GLU A 527 -21.98 -6.04 19.96
C GLU A 527 -21.31 -5.12 20.99
N ASP A 528 -21.73 -3.85 20.95
CA ASP A 528 -21.73 -2.81 21.97
C ASP A 528 -20.88 -3.03 23.24
N GLN A 529 -19.73 -2.33 23.33
CA GLN A 529 -19.29 -1.60 24.52
C GLN A 529 -18.15 -0.62 24.20
N GLU A 530 -18.56 0.58 23.78
CA GLU A 530 -18.09 1.87 24.28
C GLU A 530 -16.84 1.91 25.20
N ASN A 531 -15.72 2.54 24.77
CA ASN A 531 -15.03 3.63 25.50
C ASN A 531 -13.88 4.33 24.75
N ASP A 532 -14.07 5.64 24.57
CA ASP A 532 -13.07 6.67 24.28
C ASP A 532 -12.09 6.85 25.46
N VAL A 533 -10.76 6.84 25.22
CA VAL A 533 -9.79 7.69 25.95
C VAL A 533 -8.59 8.09 25.06
N PHE A 534 -8.65 9.31 24.52
CA PHE A 534 -7.62 10.34 24.28
C PHE A 534 -6.34 10.12 23.43
N ALA A 535 -6.32 10.88 22.32
CA ALA A 535 -5.12 11.33 21.62
C ALA A 535 -4.36 12.42 22.41
N VAL A 536 -3.04 12.34 22.42
CA VAL A 536 -2.15 13.37 23.00
C VAL A 536 -1.35 14.05 21.87
N PRO A 537 -1.24 15.39 21.85
CA PRO A 537 -0.64 16.12 20.74
C PRO A 537 0.89 16.05 20.80
N MET A 538 1.54 15.78 19.66
CA MET A 538 2.98 16.03 19.51
C MET A 538 3.18 17.51 19.18
N SER A 539 3.88 18.20 20.08
CA SER A 539 4.27 19.60 20.00
C SER A 539 5.38 19.84 18.99
N ASP A 540 5.25 20.96 18.27
CA ASP A 540 6.29 21.57 17.46
C ASP A 540 7.53 21.87 18.32
N ARG A 541 8.72 21.46 17.83
CA ARG A 541 9.99 21.96 18.36
C ARG A 541 10.66 22.85 17.33
N GLU A 542 10.75 24.11 17.70
CA GLU A 542 11.57 25.16 17.10
C GLU A 542 13.04 24.73 17.03
N GLU A 543 13.62 24.80 15.83
CA GLU A 543 15.07 24.75 15.65
C GLU A 543 15.61 26.18 15.78
N SER A 544 16.23 26.47 16.93
CA SER A 544 16.95 27.73 17.15
C SER A 544 18.46 27.51 17.07
N THR A 545 19.09 28.45 16.37
CA THR A 545 20.50 28.90 16.45
C THR A 545 21.62 28.06 15.83
N ARG A 546 22.28 28.66 14.82
CA ARG A 546 23.75 28.93 14.77
C ARG A 546 24.12 29.81 13.54
N PRO A 547 25.29 30.48 13.50
CA PRO A 547 25.34 31.94 13.60
C PRO A 547 25.84 32.69 12.34
N ALA A 548 25.51 33.99 12.34
CA ALA A 548 26.12 35.14 11.67
C ALA A 548 27.19 34.92 10.58
N LYS A 549 26.87 35.37 9.36
CA LYS A 549 27.85 35.96 8.42
C LYS A 549 27.39 37.35 7.96
N ARG A 550 28.33 38.29 8.02
CA ARG A 550 28.24 39.73 7.76
C ARG A 550 27.74 40.11 6.35
N PRO A 551 27.23 41.34 6.16
CA PRO A 551 26.58 41.80 4.94
C PRO A 551 27.57 42.37 3.91
N LYS A 552 27.22 42.32 2.62
CA LYS A 552 27.79 43.19 1.57
C LYS A 552 26.68 43.77 0.68
N LYS A 553 26.41 45.05 0.94
CA LYS A 553 26.15 46.19 0.05
C LYS A 553 25.40 45.97 -1.28
N SER A 554 24.18 46.50 -1.30
CA SER A 554 23.63 47.51 -2.22
C SER A 554 24.41 47.84 -3.50
N ASN A 555 23.70 47.79 -4.65
CA ASN A 555 23.52 48.92 -5.57
C ASN A 555 22.37 48.61 -6.56
N ASP A 556 21.37 49.50 -6.58
CA ASP A 556 20.33 49.71 -7.59
C ASP A 556 20.87 50.66 -8.71
N PRO A 557 20.10 51.08 -9.75
CA PRO A 557 19.01 50.46 -10.52
C PRO A 557 19.12 50.70 -12.07
N GLU A 558 18.04 50.32 -12.79
CA GLU A 558 17.45 51.00 -13.98
C GLU A 558 17.95 50.72 -15.43
N GLN A 559 17.08 50.11 -16.27
CA GLN A 559 16.42 50.72 -17.47
C GLN A 559 15.79 49.68 -18.45
N GLN A 560 14.55 49.98 -18.87
CA GLN A 560 13.75 49.41 -19.99
C GLN A 560 14.16 50.06 -21.36
N PRO A 561 13.47 49.87 -22.52
CA PRO A 561 12.83 48.71 -23.20
C PRO A 561 13.05 48.67 -24.75
N SER A 562 12.54 47.65 -25.48
CA SER A 562 12.00 47.68 -26.88
C SER A 562 11.80 46.23 -27.40
N LYS A 563 10.67 45.72 -27.92
CA LYS A 563 9.75 46.01 -29.06
C LYS A 563 10.17 45.43 -30.44
N GLU A 564 9.16 44.82 -31.10
CA GLU A 564 8.96 44.49 -32.53
C GLU A 564 9.37 43.09 -33.03
N LYS A 565 8.74 42.40 -34.02
CA LYS A 565 7.47 42.41 -34.79
C LYS A 565 7.55 41.27 -35.83
N GLY A 566 6.40 40.77 -36.31
CA GLY A 566 6.23 40.16 -37.66
C GLY A 566 5.26 38.95 -37.68
N LYS A 567 3.97 39.05 -38.07
CA LYS A 567 3.34 39.10 -39.43
C LYS A 567 3.69 37.88 -40.31
N GLN A 568 2.83 37.23 -41.13
CA GLN A 568 1.38 37.18 -41.42
C GLN A 568 1.22 36.25 -42.66
N LYS A 569 0.14 35.45 -42.81
CA LYS A 569 -0.73 35.27 -44.03
C LYS A 569 -1.32 33.87 -44.25
N GLU A 570 -2.63 33.90 -44.57
CA GLU A 570 -3.54 32.84 -45.05
C GLU A 570 -3.53 32.68 -46.60
N ILE A 571 -4.17 31.63 -47.15
CA ILE A 571 -5.41 31.66 -48.00
C ILE A 571 -5.73 30.28 -48.68
N LYS A 572 -6.99 29.82 -48.51
CA LYS A 572 -8.02 29.07 -49.34
C LYS A 572 -7.64 27.95 -50.35
N VAL A 573 -8.50 27.09 -50.94
CA VAL A 573 -9.78 26.31 -50.73
C VAL A 573 -10.06 25.62 -52.12
N GLU A 574 -10.52 24.35 -52.20
CA GLU A 574 -11.61 23.81 -53.07
C GLU A 574 -11.47 22.30 -53.47
N GLU A 575 -12.64 21.64 -53.59
CA GLU A 575 -12.94 20.20 -53.76
C GLU A 575 -13.42 19.89 -55.22
N PRO A 576 -13.56 18.63 -55.70
CA PRO A 576 -14.93 18.04 -55.80
C PRO A 576 -15.05 16.48 -55.80
N ALA A 577 -16.32 16.03 -55.71
CA ALA A 577 -16.83 14.66 -55.45
C ALA A 577 -17.21 13.78 -56.68
N LYS A 578 -17.51 12.47 -56.45
CA LYS A 578 -18.61 11.66 -57.09
C LYS A 578 -18.87 10.28 -56.42
N LYS A 579 -20.16 9.93 -56.24
CA LYS A 579 -20.85 8.70 -55.70
C LYS A 579 -21.05 7.61 -56.81
N PRO A 580 -21.59 6.35 -56.64
CA PRO A 580 -22.58 5.85 -55.63
C PRO A 580 -22.58 4.35 -55.14
N VAL A 581 -23.17 4.15 -53.94
CA VAL A 581 -24.14 3.14 -53.41
C VAL A 581 -24.18 1.66 -53.93
N THR A 582 -24.00 0.68 -53.02
CA THR A 582 -25.04 -0.28 -52.53
C THR A 582 -24.50 -1.30 -51.49
N ARG A 583 -25.37 -1.66 -50.53
CA ARG A 583 -25.16 -2.38 -49.25
C ARG A 583 -24.80 -3.87 -49.39
N LYS A 584 -23.82 -4.33 -48.59
CA LYS A 584 -23.95 -5.29 -47.46
C LYS A 584 -22.57 -5.74 -46.95
N THR A 585 -22.12 -5.12 -45.86
CA THR A 585 -20.97 -5.50 -45.02
C THR A 585 -21.34 -5.12 -43.59
N SER A 586 -21.51 -6.08 -42.68
CA SER A 586 -20.48 -6.64 -41.81
C SER A 586 -19.91 -5.61 -40.83
N LYS A 587 -20.07 -5.94 -39.54
CA LYS A 587 -19.49 -5.30 -38.37
C LYS A 587 -18.08 -4.73 -38.66
N ALA A 588 -17.95 -3.42 -38.57
CA ALA A 588 -16.71 -2.67 -38.40
C ALA A 588 -17.03 -1.64 -37.31
N LYS A 589 -16.33 -1.70 -36.17
CA LYS A 589 -15.11 -0.94 -35.84
C LYS A 589 -15.47 0.07 -34.76
N LYS A 590 -15.04 -0.21 -33.54
CA LYS A 590 -14.54 0.86 -32.68
C LYS A 590 -13.03 0.72 -32.73
N ASP A 591 -12.42 1.66 -33.44
CA ASP A 591 -11.03 2.02 -33.23
C ASP A 591 -10.88 2.34 -31.73
N ASN A 592 -9.91 1.72 -31.07
CA ASN A 592 -9.43 2.18 -29.78
C ASN A 592 -7.92 2.35 -29.93
N GLU A 593 -7.55 3.62 -30.09
CA GLU A 593 -6.22 4.15 -29.82
C GLU A 593 -5.78 3.81 -28.38
N GLU A 594 -4.47 3.72 -28.20
CA GLU A 594 -3.75 3.42 -26.96
C GLU A 594 -4.15 4.33 -25.78
N SER A 595 -4.18 3.78 -24.54
CA SER A 595 -3.61 4.48 -23.35
C SER A 595 -3.48 3.57 -22.10
N THR A 596 -2.25 3.48 -21.58
CA THR A 596 -1.81 3.47 -20.16
C THR A 596 -2.76 3.00 -19.04
N ALA A 597 -2.40 1.93 -18.30
CA ALA A 597 -3.11 1.55 -17.08
C ALA A 597 -2.55 2.26 -15.82
N ILE A 598 -3.07 3.47 -15.57
CA ILE A 598 -3.08 4.15 -14.26
C ILE A 598 -3.89 3.28 -13.28
N SER A 599 -3.52 3.18 -11.99
CA SER A 599 -4.42 2.59 -10.98
C SER A 599 -5.73 3.37 -10.97
N THR A 600 -6.79 2.78 -11.54
CA THR A 600 -8.13 3.37 -11.65
C THR A 600 -8.94 3.25 -10.37
N VAL A 601 -8.40 2.64 -9.31
CA VAL A 601 -9.12 2.44 -8.04
C VAL A 601 -9.16 3.77 -7.25
N PRO A 602 -10.35 4.31 -6.92
CA PRO A 602 -10.49 5.56 -6.16
C PRO A 602 -9.91 5.45 -4.74
N THR A 603 -9.06 6.41 -4.34
CA THR A 603 -8.47 6.48 -2.98
C THR A 603 -8.65 7.88 -2.36
N ASN A 604 -8.46 8.02 -1.04
CA ASN A 604 -8.45 9.34 -0.36
C ASN A 604 -7.04 9.97 -0.25
N THR A 605 -6.09 9.58 -1.12
CA THR A 605 -4.69 10.00 -1.00
C THR A 605 -4.29 11.11 -1.96
N THR A 606 -4.71 11.05 -3.22
CA THR A 606 -4.28 11.97 -4.29
C THR A 606 -5.31 12.06 -5.41
N MET A 607 -5.53 13.27 -5.94
CA MET A 607 -6.40 13.50 -7.10
C MET A 607 -5.95 12.75 -8.36
N PRO A 608 -6.89 12.35 -9.25
CA PRO A 608 -6.54 11.91 -10.59
C PRO A 608 -5.69 12.96 -11.32
N LYS A 609 -4.79 12.49 -12.18
CA LYS A 609 -3.89 13.36 -12.97
C LYS A 609 -4.61 14.08 -14.12
N GLN A 610 -5.82 13.65 -14.48
CA GLN A 610 -6.67 14.25 -15.51
C GLN A 610 -8.10 14.30 -14.99
N LEU A 611 -8.71 15.48 -15.05
CA LEU A 611 -10.13 15.72 -14.81
C LEU A 611 -10.66 16.48 -16.02
N SER A 612 -11.89 16.17 -16.42
CA SER A 612 -12.59 16.89 -17.48
C SER A 612 -14.07 16.92 -17.11
N PHE A 613 -14.63 18.11 -17.01
CA PHE A 613 -16.04 18.32 -16.72
C PHE A 613 -16.73 19.01 -17.90
N PRO A 614 -18.07 18.87 -18.05
CA PRO A 614 -18.81 19.61 -19.04
C PRO A 614 -18.58 21.12 -18.92
N ALA A 615 -18.43 21.79 -20.06
CA ALA A 615 -18.36 23.24 -20.11
C ALA A 615 -19.68 23.82 -19.57
N LYS A 616 -19.57 24.88 -18.76
CA LYS A 616 -20.72 25.60 -18.23
C LYS A 616 -21.56 26.16 -19.39
N PRO A 617 -22.85 25.83 -19.53
CA PRO A 617 -23.71 26.42 -20.54
C PRO A 617 -23.82 27.95 -20.40
N GLU A 618 -23.96 28.65 -21.52
CA GLU A 618 -24.21 30.10 -21.50
C GLU A 618 -25.53 30.43 -20.79
N GLY A 619 -25.58 31.56 -20.07
CA GLY A 619 -26.76 31.95 -19.28
C GLY A 619 -27.00 31.10 -18.03
N THR A 620 -25.98 30.39 -17.54
CA THR A 620 -26.06 29.65 -16.28
C THR A 620 -25.00 30.06 -15.27
N THR A 621 -25.37 29.95 -14.00
CA THR A 621 -24.47 30.08 -12.86
C THR A 621 -24.11 28.68 -12.34
N LYS A 622 -22.82 28.44 -12.13
CA LYS A 622 -22.28 27.21 -11.54
C LYS A 622 -21.92 27.42 -10.07
N PHE A 623 -22.60 26.68 -9.20
CA PHE A 623 -22.27 26.59 -7.78
C PHE A 623 -21.51 25.28 -7.53
N ALA A 624 -20.48 25.34 -6.70
CA ALA A 624 -19.77 24.17 -6.22
C ALA A 624 -19.64 24.18 -4.71
N SER A 625 -19.69 23.00 -4.09
CA SER A 625 -19.51 22.82 -2.65
C SER A 625 -18.61 21.62 -2.37
N TRP A 626 -17.65 21.76 -1.45
CA TRP A 626 -16.76 20.67 -1.08
C TRP A 626 -16.29 20.76 0.38
N ASN A 627 -16.58 19.72 1.18
CA ASN A 627 -15.88 19.52 2.45
C ASN A 627 -14.43 19.08 2.16
N VAL A 628 -13.46 19.92 2.47
CA VAL A 628 -12.04 19.69 2.13
C VAL A 628 -11.26 18.97 3.22
N SER A 629 -11.89 18.69 4.37
CA SER A 629 -11.30 17.97 5.50
C SER A 629 -9.92 18.50 5.92
N GLY A 630 -9.73 19.81 5.82
CA GLY A 630 -8.49 20.53 6.04
C GLY A 630 -7.90 21.10 4.75
N LEU A 631 -8.08 22.41 4.53
CA LEU A 631 -7.69 23.10 3.30
C LEU A 631 -6.18 22.98 3.00
N LYS A 632 -5.32 23.16 4.02
CA LYS A 632 -3.86 23.02 3.86
C LYS A 632 -3.44 21.63 3.36
N ALA A 633 -4.12 20.58 3.79
CA ALA A 633 -3.86 19.22 3.33
C ALA A 633 -4.41 18.99 1.91
N SER A 634 -5.62 19.47 1.66
CA SER A 634 -6.30 19.35 0.36
C SER A 634 -5.51 20.03 -0.78
N LEU A 635 -4.92 21.21 -0.53
CA LEU A 635 -4.06 21.92 -1.48
C LEU A 635 -2.88 21.06 -1.96
N LYS A 636 -2.22 20.34 -1.05
CA LYS A 636 -1.09 19.45 -1.36
C LYS A 636 -1.51 18.23 -2.18
N LYS A 637 -2.80 17.90 -2.19
CA LYS A 637 -3.38 16.72 -2.84
C LYS A 637 -4.08 17.01 -4.18
N GLY A 638 -3.97 18.25 -4.68
CA GLY A 638 -4.47 18.63 -6.00
C GLY A 638 -5.80 19.40 -6.01
N PHE A 639 -6.25 19.97 -4.88
CA PHE A 639 -7.46 20.80 -4.82
C PHE A 639 -7.48 21.93 -5.86
N LYS A 640 -6.36 22.63 -6.06
CA LYS A 640 -6.28 23.78 -6.98
C LYS A 640 -6.59 23.37 -8.43
N PHE A 641 -6.15 22.18 -8.83
CA PHE A 641 -6.45 21.61 -10.15
C PHE A 641 -7.95 21.41 -10.37
N TYR A 642 -8.70 20.99 -9.35
CA TYR A 642 -10.15 20.91 -9.43
C TYR A 642 -10.78 22.29 -9.65
N VAL A 643 -10.38 23.30 -8.87
CA VAL A 643 -10.96 24.65 -8.99
C VAL A 643 -10.71 25.23 -10.37
N GLU A 644 -9.50 25.07 -10.90
CA GLU A 644 -9.13 25.52 -12.25
C GLU A 644 -9.91 24.78 -13.35
N THR A 645 -10.18 23.49 -13.16
CA THR A 645 -10.89 22.65 -14.15
C THR A 645 -12.40 22.88 -14.13
N GLU A 646 -13.01 22.97 -12.94
CA GLU A 646 -14.46 23.15 -12.80
C GLU A 646 -14.88 24.61 -13.04
N ASP A 647 -14.01 25.58 -12.71
CA ASP A 647 -14.20 27.04 -12.81
C ASP A 647 -15.58 27.54 -12.30
N PRO A 648 -16.01 27.17 -11.07
CA PRO A 648 -17.33 27.55 -10.55
C PRO A 648 -17.46 29.06 -10.39
N ASP A 649 -18.67 29.59 -10.52
CA ASP A 649 -18.94 31.02 -10.25
C ASP A 649 -18.95 31.30 -8.75
N ILE A 650 -19.47 30.34 -7.98
CA ILE A 650 -19.50 30.37 -6.52
C ILE A 650 -18.97 29.03 -5.99
N LEU A 651 -17.92 29.07 -5.19
CA LEU A 651 -17.29 27.90 -4.56
C LEU A 651 -17.42 28.00 -3.04
N CYS A 652 -17.97 26.97 -2.41
CA CYS A 652 -18.04 26.84 -0.97
C CYS A 652 -17.16 25.70 -0.47
N LEU A 653 -16.39 25.95 0.60
CA LEU A 653 -15.57 24.96 1.27
C LEU A 653 -16.00 24.77 2.73
N GLN A 654 -16.09 23.52 3.18
CA GLN A 654 -16.32 23.15 4.58
C GLN A 654 -15.09 22.45 5.17
N GLU A 655 -15.01 22.41 6.51
CA GLU A 655 -13.84 21.95 7.26
C GLU A 655 -12.52 22.53 6.76
N THR A 656 -12.46 23.84 6.61
CA THR A 656 -11.22 24.50 6.16
C THR A 656 -10.07 24.26 7.16
N LYS A 657 -10.38 24.12 8.46
CA LYS A 657 -9.45 23.91 9.58
C LYS A 657 -8.32 24.95 9.63
N VAL A 658 -8.61 26.15 9.15
CA VAL A 658 -7.74 27.32 9.27
C VAL A 658 -8.39 28.33 10.20
N ASN A 659 -7.57 29.21 10.77
CA ASN A 659 -8.04 30.26 11.70
C ASN A 659 -7.76 31.67 11.14
N GLU A 660 -7.26 31.76 9.91
CA GLU A 660 -7.00 32.99 9.19
C GLU A 660 -7.22 32.76 7.68
N PRO A 661 -7.54 33.81 6.90
CA PRO A 661 -7.71 33.69 5.46
C PRO A 661 -6.42 33.18 4.80
N MET A 662 -6.56 32.27 3.84
CA MET A 662 -5.45 31.84 2.99
C MET A 662 -5.50 32.52 1.62
N HIS A 663 -4.31 32.82 1.08
CA HIS A 663 -4.12 33.34 -0.27
C HIS A 663 -3.82 32.24 -1.28
N ASP A 664 -3.93 32.56 -2.57
CA ASP A 664 -3.61 31.66 -3.70
C ASP A 664 -4.42 30.33 -3.71
N ILE A 665 -5.62 30.36 -3.13
CA ILE A 665 -6.59 29.25 -3.16
C ILE A 665 -7.37 29.23 -4.46
N VAL A 666 -7.72 30.42 -4.95
CA VAL A 666 -8.48 30.69 -6.17
C VAL A 666 -7.83 31.86 -6.91
N ASP A 667 -8.14 32.07 -8.18
CA ASP A 667 -7.70 33.28 -8.88
C ASP A 667 -8.43 34.50 -8.31
N GLU A 668 -7.73 35.25 -7.45
CA GLU A 668 -8.27 36.42 -6.75
C GLU A 668 -8.76 37.53 -7.69
N ARG A 669 -8.34 37.52 -8.97
CA ARG A 669 -8.86 38.44 -10.00
C ARG A 669 -10.25 38.05 -10.49
N LYS A 670 -10.58 36.76 -10.45
CA LYS A 670 -11.90 36.23 -10.81
C LYS A 670 -12.86 36.28 -9.63
N TYR A 671 -12.42 35.78 -8.47
CA TYR A 671 -13.26 35.65 -7.27
C TYR A 671 -13.15 36.87 -6.38
N LYS A 672 -14.00 37.87 -6.65
CA LYS A 672 -13.99 39.19 -5.99
C LYS A 672 -14.42 39.13 -4.52
N CYS A 673 -15.42 38.32 -4.22
CA CYS A 673 -15.90 38.13 -2.86
C CYS A 673 -15.28 36.86 -2.26
N ARG A 674 -14.62 36.98 -1.11
CA ARG A 674 -13.92 35.88 -0.42
C ARG A 674 -14.21 35.97 1.08
N GLU A 675 -15.16 35.17 1.55
CA GLU A 675 -15.61 35.19 2.95
C GLU A 675 -15.12 33.96 3.69
N TRP A 676 -14.73 34.16 4.94
CA TRP A 676 -14.23 33.11 5.82
C TRP A 676 -14.91 33.16 7.17
N ALA A 677 -15.32 31.99 7.63
CA ALA A 677 -15.91 31.73 8.93
C ALA A 677 -14.97 30.76 9.67
N PHE A 678 -14.41 31.21 10.79
CA PHE A 678 -13.46 30.42 11.58
C PHE A 678 -14.11 29.87 12.86
N GLU A 679 -13.70 28.69 13.27
CA GLU A 679 -13.99 28.16 14.60
C GLU A 679 -12.95 28.66 15.61
N ASP A 680 -13.38 28.83 16.87
CA ASP A 680 -12.49 29.24 17.97
C ASP A 680 -11.43 28.16 18.28
N LYS A 681 -11.80 26.88 18.10
CA LYS A 681 -10.88 25.76 18.28
C LYS A 681 -9.94 25.67 17.08
N LYS A 682 -8.64 25.86 17.34
CA LYS A 682 -7.59 25.75 16.30
C LYS A 682 -7.64 24.40 15.58
N GLY A 683 -7.55 24.44 14.25
CA GLY A 683 -7.53 23.24 13.40
C GLY A 683 -8.85 22.47 13.34
N TYR A 684 -9.97 23.09 13.72
CA TYR A 684 -11.30 22.46 13.74
C TYR A 684 -12.30 23.26 12.88
N GLY A 685 -13.27 22.57 12.26
CA GLY A 685 -14.35 23.16 11.46
C GLY A 685 -13.92 24.23 10.45
N GLY A 686 -14.70 25.31 10.35
CA GLY A 686 -14.47 26.42 9.45
C GLY A 686 -15.15 26.29 8.08
N VAL A 687 -15.65 27.41 7.56
CA VAL A 687 -16.33 27.50 6.24
C VAL A 687 -15.72 28.66 5.45
N ALA A 688 -15.63 28.52 4.13
CA ALA A 688 -15.25 29.61 3.24
C ALA A 688 -16.18 29.65 2.01
N ILE A 689 -16.43 30.85 1.49
CA ILE A 689 -17.09 31.04 0.19
C ILE A 689 -16.26 31.98 -0.68
N PHE A 690 -16.05 31.58 -1.93
CA PHE A 690 -15.43 32.38 -2.98
C PHE A 690 -16.46 32.62 -4.08
N SER A 691 -16.70 33.87 -4.45
CA SER A 691 -17.66 34.23 -5.49
C SER A 691 -17.05 35.18 -6.52
N LYS A 692 -17.28 34.88 -7.80
CA LYS A 692 -17.00 35.79 -8.92
C LYS A 692 -17.95 36.98 -8.98
N ILE A 693 -19.14 36.80 -8.39
CA ILE A 693 -20.25 37.75 -8.38
C ILE A 693 -20.30 38.41 -7.01
N GLU A 694 -20.43 39.74 -6.97
CA GLU A 694 -20.48 40.46 -5.70
C GLU A 694 -21.87 40.30 -5.07
N PRO A 695 -21.98 39.79 -3.83
CA PRO A 695 -23.27 39.68 -3.15
C PRO A 695 -23.77 41.04 -2.68
N VAL A 696 -25.08 41.15 -2.52
CA VAL A 696 -25.77 42.31 -1.92
C VAL A 696 -25.46 42.42 -0.44
N SER A 697 -25.47 41.29 0.28
CA SER A 697 -25.20 41.24 1.71
C SER A 697 -24.56 39.92 2.11
N LYS A 698 -23.94 39.91 3.29
CA LYS A 698 -23.13 38.80 3.82
C LYS A 698 -23.45 38.62 5.30
N THR A 699 -23.83 37.40 5.69
CA THR A 699 -24.16 37.06 7.07
C THR A 699 -23.29 35.89 7.53
N HIS A 700 -22.66 36.03 8.69
CA HIS A 700 -21.86 34.98 9.34
C HIS A 700 -22.60 34.47 10.58
N GLY A 701 -22.61 33.15 10.78
CA GLY A 701 -23.38 32.51 11.84
C GLY A 701 -24.87 32.32 11.50
N LEU A 702 -25.57 31.61 12.39
CA LEU A 702 -26.97 31.23 12.31
C LEU A 702 -27.78 32.14 13.23
N PRO A 703 -28.46 33.19 12.71
CA PRO A 703 -29.10 34.22 13.53
C PRO A 703 -30.22 33.69 14.43
N THR A 704 -30.88 32.61 14.01
CA THR A 704 -32.00 31.97 14.72
C THR A 704 -31.54 30.98 15.79
N HIS A 705 -30.24 30.71 15.90
CA HIS A 705 -29.69 29.83 16.94
C HIS A 705 -29.79 30.51 18.31
N PRO A 706 -30.06 29.79 19.42
CA PRO A 706 -30.08 30.38 20.76
C PRO A 706 -28.77 31.06 21.16
N LYS A 707 -27.66 30.61 20.55
CA LYS A 707 -26.31 31.18 20.71
C LYS A 707 -25.71 31.47 19.34
N PRO A 708 -26.05 32.58 18.66
CA PRO A 708 -25.59 32.84 17.29
C PRO A 708 -24.06 32.94 17.18
N ASP A 709 -23.39 33.51 18.18
CA ASP A 709 -21.93 33.68 18.16
C ASP A 709 -21.17 32.36 18.06
N THR A 710 -21.68 31.27 18.65
CA THR A 710 -21.04 29.94 18.62
C THR A 710 -21.19 29.22 17.28
N THR A 711 -21.93 29.81 16.34
CA THR A 711 -22.21 29.20 15.03
C THR A 711 -21.43 29.86 13.89
N LYS A 712 -20.72 30.95 14.17
CA LYS A 712 -20.00 31.75 13.16
C LYS A 712 -19.04 30.93 12.32
N GLY A 713 -18.34 29.95 12.90
CA GLY A 713 -17.40 29.07 12.21
C GLY A 713 -18.03 27.98 11.34
N ARG A 714 -19.35 27.95 11.19
CA ARG A 714 -20.10 26.84 10.56
C ARG A 714 -21.01 27.25 9.43
N ILE A 715 -21.30 28.54 9.25
CA ILE A 715 -22.26 28.99 8.25
C ILE A 715 -21.94 30.39 7.75
N ILE A 716 -22.03 30.55 6.43
CA ILE A 716 -21.96 31.84 5.73
C ILE A 716 -23.17 31.91 4.78
N THR A 717 -23.92 33.01 4.83
CA THR A 717 -25.00 33.30 3.90
C THR A 717 -24.61 34.48 3.02
N LEU A 718 -24.67 34.29 1.69
CA LEU A 718 -24.57 35.37 0.72
C LEU A 718 -25.95 35.68 0.16
N GLU A 719 -26.32 36.95 0.14
CA GLU A 719 -27.50 37.43 -0.56
C GLU A 719 -27.14 37.90 -1.95
N PHE A 720 -27.84 37.41 -2.96
CA PHE A 720 -27.80 37.93 -4.33
C PHE A 720 -29.13 38.64 -4.65
N PRO A 721 -29.21 39.38 -5.77
CA PRO A 721 -30.45 40.01 -6.21
C PRO A 721 -31.63 39.04 -6.28
N THR A 722 -31.42 37.82 -6.80
CA THR A 722 -32.48 36.85 -7.07
C THR A 722 -32.62 35.75 -6.02
N LEU A 723 -31.58 35.45 -5.22
CA LEU A 723 -31.60 34.33 -4.27
C LEU A 723 -30.64 34.51 -3.08
N TYR A 724 -30.76 33.64 -2.07
CA TYR A 724 -29.77 33.45 -1.01
C TYR A 724 -28.96 32.16 -1.24
N TYR A 725 -27.66 32.22 -1.02
CA TYR A 725 -26.77 31.05 -1.00
C TYR A 725 -26.23 30.82 0.41
N VAL A 726 -26.64 29.72 1.04
CA VAL A 726 -26.35 29.38 2.44
C VAL A 726 -25.36 28.21 2.48
N ALA A 727 -24.10 28.52 2.73
CA ALA A 727 -23.02 27.56 2.92
C ALA A 727 -22.95 27.08 4.37
N CYS A 728 -22.98 25.77 4.60
CA CYS A 728 -23.08 25.23 5.95
C CYS A 728 -22.16 24.01 6.17
N TYR A 729 -21.58 23.93 7.37
CA TYR A 729 -20.96 22.74 7.96
C TYR A 729 -21.73 22.38 9.24
N VAL A 730 -22.76 21.56 9.09
CA VAL A 730 -23.66 21.19 10.20
C VAL A 730 -22.88 20.41 11.25
N PRO A 731 -23.06 20.67 12.56
CA PRO A 731 -22.46 19.87 13.62
C PRO A 731 -22.74 18.36 13.44
N ASN A 732 -21.71 17.54 13.54
CA ASN A 732 -21.86 16.10 13.62
C ASN A 732 -22.36 15.71 15.03
N ALA A 733 -23.25 14.71 15.13
CA ALA A 733 -23.78 14.24 16.42
C ALA A 733 -22.72 13.57 17.32
N GLY A 734 -21.52 13.32 16.79
CA GLY A 734 -20.37 12.78 17.51
C GLY A 734 -20.45 11.28 17.73
N ASP A 735 -19.31 10.69 18.07
CA ASP A 735 -19.24 9.29 18.49
C ASP A 735 -20.17 9.08 19.69
N LYS A 736 -20.86 7.93 19.72
CA LYS A 736 -21.88 7.62 20.74
C LYS A 736 -23.00 8.68 20.88
N LEU A 737 -23.20 9.51 19.86
CA LEU A 737 -24.26 10.53 19.80
C LEU A 737 -24.16 11.61 20.90
N VAL A 738 -22.97 11.84 21.46
CA VAL A 738 -22.74 12.79 22.57
C VAL A 738 -23.15 14.23 22.27
N ARG A 739 -23.22 14.61 20.99
CA ARG A 739 -23.64 15.95 20.50
C ARG A 739 -24.97 15.91 19.75
N LEU A 740 -25.74 14.82 19.83
CA LEU A 740 -27.03 14.73 19.14
C LEU A 740 -27.96 15.88 19.55
N ASN A 741 -28.06 16.21 20.85
CA ASN A 741 -28.89 17.33 21.31
C ASN A 741 -28.48 18.68 20.73
N GLU A 742 -27.17 18.94 20.60
CA GLU A 742 -26.65 20.14 19.95
C GLU A 742 -27.04 20.17 18.47
N LYS A 743 -26.97 19.03 17.79
CA LYS A 743 -27.39 18.91 16.40
C LYS A 743 -28.89 19.12 16.20
N LEU A 744 -29.74 18.58 17.07
CA LEU A 744 -31.20 18.78 16.99
C LEU A 744 -31.59 20.24 17.33
N GLU A 745 -30.86 20.92 18.21
CA GLU A 745 -30.99 22.37 18.42
C GLU A 745 -30.59 23.15 17.16
N TRP A 746 -29.45 22.80 16.56
CA TRP A 746 -28.99 23.37 15.30
C TRP A 746 -30.02 23.21 14.19
N ASN A 747 -30.56 22.01 13.98
CA ASN A 747 -31.52 21.72 12.92
C ASN A 747 -32.81 22.54 13.07
N ARG A 748 -33.34 22.67 14.30
CA ARG A 748 -34.52 23.51 14.57
C ARG A 748 -34.25 24.99 14.26
N ALA A 749 -33.07 25.49 14.63
CA ALA A 749 -32.67 26.86 14.28
C ALA A 749 -32.49 27.03 12.76
N MET A 750 -31.86 26.07 12.08
CA MET A 750 -31.69 26.07 10.63
C MET A 750 -33.02 26.06 9.89
N GLU A 751 -33.96 25.21 10.29
CA GLU A 751 -35.32 25.18 9.72
C GLU A 751 -35.94 26.57 9.77
N LYS A 752 -35.95 27.21 10.95
CA LYS A 752 -36.47 28.56 11.12
C LYS A 752 -35.77 29.58 10.22
N TYR A 753 -34.44 29.54 10.14
CA TYR A 753 -33.66 30.50 9.34
C TYR A 753 -33.93 30.35 7.84
N LEU A 754 -33.95 29.11 7.34
CA LEU A 754 -34.21 28.83 5.93
C LEU A 754 -35.61 29.31 5.53
N ARG A 755 -36.62 29.14 6.40
CA ARG A 755 -37.97 29.67 6.17
C ARG A 755 -38.02 31.19 6.18
N GLU A 756 -37.32 31.85 7.10
CA GLU A 756 -37.24 33.32 7.15
C GLU A 756 -36.55 33.92 5.90
N LEU A 757 -35.55 33.24 5.36
CA LEU A 757 -34.90 33.62 4.11
C LEU A 757 -35.80 33.36 2.91
N ASP A 758 -36.40 32.16 2.83
CA ASP A 758 -37.27 31.78 1.71
C ASP A 758 -38.59 32.58 1.68
N ALA A 759 -39.04 33.14 2.79
CA ALA A 759 -40.13 34.11 2.75
C ALA A 759 -39.78 35.37 1.93
N LYS A 760 -38.48 35.68 1.76
CA LYS A 760 -37.99 36.89 1.07
C LYS A 760 -37.50 36.60 -0.36
N LYS A 761 -36.60 35.64 -0.51
CA LYS A 761 -36.00 35.23 -1.80
C LYS A 761 -35.71 33.74 -1.77
N PRO A 762 -35.74 33.05 -2.92
CA PRO A 762 -35.42 31.63 -2.96
C PRO A 762 -34.03 31.35 -2.37
N VAL A 763 -33.86 30.17 -1.78
CA VAL A 763 -32.66 29.78 -1.05
C VAL A 763 -32.04 28.55 -1.72
N ILE A 764 -30.72 28.57 -1.82
CA ILE A 764 -29.88 27.38 -2.05
C ILE A 764 -29.13 27.13 -0.75
N TRP A 765 -29.49 26.05 -0.06
CA TRP A 765 -28.79 25.55 1.13
C TRP A 765 -27.82 24.45 0.74
N THR A 766 -26.54 24.63 1.08
CA THR A 766 -25.47 23.75 0.60
C THR A 766 -24.43 23.41 1.67
N GLY A 767 -23.74 22.30 1.44
CA GLY A 767 -22.55 21.91 2.19
C GLY A 767 -22.70 20.53 2.81
N ASP A 768 -21.80 20.21 3.74
CA ASP A 768 -21.88 19.00 4.54
C ASP A 768 -22.93 19.18 5.64
N LEU A 769 -24.08 18.55 5.40
CA LEU A 769 -25.23 18.59 6.30
C LEU A 769 -25.16 17.49 7.35
N ASN A 770 -24.12 16.65 7.30
CA ASN A 770 -23.86 15.56 8.23
C ASN A 770 -25.06 14.60 8.39
N VAL A 771 -25.90 14.41 7.39
CA VAL A 771 -27.06 13.50 7.45
C VAL A 771 -27.21 12.75 6.14
N ALA A 772 -27.40 11.44 6.16
CA ALA A 772 -27.87 10.63 5.04
C ALA A 772 -29.40 10.49 5.19
N HIS A 773 -30.15 11.06 4.26
CA HIS A 773 -31.60 11.24 4.43
C HIS A 773 -32.38 9.90 4.44
N LYS A 774 -32.16 9.09 3.42
CA LYS A 774 -32.83 7.81 3.18
C LYS A 774 -31.80 6.67 3.18
N GLU A 775 -32.28 5.43 3.27
CA GLU A 775 -31.42 4.25 3.23
C GLU A 775 -30.61 4.13 1.92
N ILE A 776 -31.10 4.72 0.83
CA ILE A 776 -30.39 4.80 -0.44
C ILE A 776 -29.19 5.76 -0.41
N ASP A 777 -29.08 6.60 0.62
CA ASP A 777 -28.04 7.62 0.76
C ASP A 777 -26.78 7.10 1.47
N LEU A 778 -26.71 5.82 1.85
CA LEU A 778 -25.50 5.20 2.40
C LEU A 778 -25.40 3.73 2.05
N ALA A 779 -24.17 3.21 2.02
CA ALA A 779 -23.92 1.83 1.59
C ALA A 779 -24.43 0.76 2.56
N LYS A 780 -24.60 1.11 3.85
CA LYS A 780 -24.96 0.16 4.92
C LYS A 780 -26.00 0.75 5.88
N PRO A 781 -27.25 0.98 5.44
CA PRO A 781 -28.31 1.55 6.29
C PRO A 781 -28.59 0.70 7.54
N GLU A 782 -28.68 -0.62 7.36
CA GLU A 782 -29.06 -1.59 8.40
C GLU A 782 -28.17 -1.51 9.65
N THR A 783 -26.87 -1.26 9.46
CA THR A 783 -25.91 -1.25 10.57
C THR A 783 -25.69 0.13 11.18
N ASN A 784 -26.22 1.19 10.58
CA ASN A 784 -25.89 2.59 10.92
C ASN A 784 -27.08 3.39 11.47
N SER A 785 -28.23 2.78 11.72
CA SER A 785 -29.43 3.45 12.23
C SER A 785 -29.26 4.13 13.61
N LYS A 786 -28.17 3.82 14.34
CA LYS A 786 -27.77 4.44 15.61
C LYS A 786 -26.45 5.21 15.52
N THR A 787 -25.98 5.49 14.31
CA THR A 787 -24.71 6.18 14.07
C THR A 787 -24.98 7.62 13.69
N ALA A 788 -24.11 8.54 14.13
CA ALA A 788 -24.17 9.95 13.77
C ALA A 788 -24.25 10.11 12.24
N GLY A 789 -25.25 10.87 11.80
CA GLY A 789 -25.58 11.08 10.39
C GLY A 789 -26.61 10.13 9.82
N PHE A 790 -27.05 9.09 10.52
CA PHE A 790 -28.17 8.22 10.09
C PHE A 790 -29.13 7.83 11.23
N THR A 791 -29.08 8.55 12.35
CA THR A 791 -30.08 8.39 13.41
C THR A 791 -31.47 8.74 12.90
N ARG A 792 -32.50 8.16 13.55
CA ARG A 792 -33.89 8.45 13.22
C ARG A 792 -34.19 9.94 13.36
N GLU A 793 -33.70 10.56 14.42
CA GLU A 793 -33.90 11.96 14.78
C GLU A 793 -33.30 12.89 13.72
N GLU A 794 -32.03 12.66 13.32
CA GLU A 794 -31.37 13.46 12.28
C GLU A 794 -32.12 13.38 10.94
N ARG A 795 -32.58 12.17 10.57
CA ARG A 795 -33.33 11.96 9.32
C ARG A 795 -34.70 12.61 9.36
N GLN A 796 -35.38 12.55 10.49
CA GLN A 796 -36.70 13.18 10.68
C GLN A 796 -36.60 14.69 10.65
N ASP A 797 -35.59 15.28 11.28
CA ASP A 797 -35.34 16.72 11.22
C ASP A 797 -35.05 17.18 9.78
N PHE A 798 -34.21 16.44 9.06
CA PHE A 798 -33.92 16.76 7.66
C PHE A 798 -35.17 16.63 6.78
N GLU A 799 -35.94 15.54 6.93
CA GLU A 799 -37.22 15.34 6.25
C GLU A 799 -38.20 16.48 6.55
N LYS A 800 -38.25 16.96 7.80
CA LYS A 800 -39.10 18.09 8.20
C LYS A 800 -38.67 19.40 7.54
N ILE A 801 -37.36 19.64 7.44
CA ILE A 801 -36.84 20.81 6.71
C ILE A 801 -37.22 20.72 5.23
N LEU A 802 -37.18 19.54 4.60
CA LEU A 802 -37.60 19.37 3.21
C LEU A 802 -39.12 19.54 3.03
N ASN A 803 -39.92 18.89 3.88
CA ASN A 803 -41.37 18.74 3.74
C ASN A 803 -42.19 19.71 4.60
N GLY A 804 -41.73 20.95 4.78
CA GLY A 804 -42.52 21.97 5.49
C GLY A 804 -43.95 22.11 4.93
N ASP A 805 -44.88 22.58 5.78
CA ASP A 805 -46.29 22.73 5.41
C ASP A 805 -46.49 23.66 4.19
N GLU A 806 -45.62 24.68 4.06
CA GLU A 806 -45.53 25.58 2.92
C GLU A 806 -44.05 25.82 2.56
N ASN A 807 -43.77 26.20 1.30
CA ASN A 807 -42.43 26.52 0.79
C ASN A 807 -41.43 25.36 0.93
N LYS A 808 -41.70 24.25 0.24
CA LYS A 808 -40.87 23.04 0.32
C LYS A 808 -39.45 23.29 -0.17
N PHE A 809 -38.55 22.48 0.35
CA PHE A 809 -37.16 22.40 -0.09
C PHE A 809 -36.93 21.08 -0.81
N ILE A 810 -36.20 21.14 -1.92
CA ILE A 810 -35.93 20.01 -2.79
C ILE A 810 -34.45 19.67 -2.71
N ASP A 811 -34.17 18.43 -2.30
CA ASP A 811 -32.87 17.80 -2.52
C ASP A 811 -32.68 17.58 -4.02
N THR A 812 -31.90 18.46 -4.65
CA THR A 812 -31.77 18.50 -6.11
C THR A 812 -31.15 17.23 -6.67
N TRP A 813 -30.14 16.66 -6.00
CA TRP A 813 -29.47 15.46 -6.51
C TRP A 813 -30.44 14.28 -6.51
N ARG A 814 -31.18 14.07 -5.42
CA ARG A 814 -32.18 13.00 -5.35
C ARG A 814 -33.40 13.25 -6.26
N HIS A 815 -33.73 14.51 -6.56
CA HIS A 815 -34.76 14.84 -7.54
C HIS A 815 -34.41 14.35 -8.95
N PHE A 816 -33.18 14.61 -9.41
CA PHE A 816 -32.71 14.17 -10.73
C PHE A 816 -32.28 12.69 -10.76
N HIS A 817 -31.90 12.13 -9.60
CA HIS A 817 -31.38 10.77 -9.44
C HIS A 817 -32.17 9.96 -8.39
N PRO A 818 -33.49 9.77 -8.54
CA PRO A 818 -34.36 9.24 -7.48
C PRO A 818 -33.97 7.84 -7.03
N ASP A 819 -33.64 6.96 -7.98
CA ASP A 819 -33.38 5.54 -7.73
C ASP A 819 -31.89 5.16 -7.77
N THR A 820 -31.00 6.13 -8.00
CA THR A 820 -29.56 5.88 -8.13
C THR A 820 -28.96 5.48 -6.79
N LYS A 821 -28.35 4.29 -6.75
CA LYS A 821 -27.63 3.72 -5.61
C LYS A 821 -26.12 3.81 -5.83
N GLY A 822 -25.34 3.82 -4.76
CA GLY A 822 -23.87 3.68 -4.84
C GLY A 822 -23.10 4.98 -5.15
N VAL A 823 -23.78 6.11 -5.30
CA VAL A 823 -23.17 7.43 -5.45
C VAL A 823 -23.24 8.14 -4.10
N TYR A 824 -22.07 8.40 -3.53
CA TYR A 824 -21.93 8.98 -2.19
C TYR A 824 -20.98 10.17 -2.23
N THR A 825 -21.06 11.02 -1.21
CA THR A 825 -20.24 12.24 -1.12
C THR A 825 -19.13 12.14 -0.10
N TYR A 826 -19.24 11.22 0.86
CA TYR A 826 -18.28 10.94 1.93
C TYR A 826 -17.85 9.47 1.94
N TYR A 827 -16.55 9.24 2.10
CA TYR A 827 -15.96 7.91 2.26
C TYR A 827 -14.88 7.94 3.34
N SER A 828 -15.13 7.32 4.49
CA SER A 828 -14.18 7.30 5.60
C SER A 828 -12.77 6.86 5.19
N TYR A 829 -11.76 7.58 5.68
CA TYR A 829 -10.36 7.14 5.61
C TYR A 829 -10.16 5.78 6.29
N ARG A 830 -10.95 5.47 7.33
CA ARG A 830 -10.89 4.20 8.05
C ARG A 830 -11.34 3.06 7.13
N PHE A 831 -10.73 1.89 7.30
CA PHE A 831 -11.08 0.66 6.57
C PHE A 831 -10.99 0.73 5.04
N GLN A 832 -10.38 1.79 4.48
CA GLN A 832 -10.33 2.08 3.05
C GLN A 832 -11.75 2.10 2.44
N ALA A 833 -12.68 2.80 3.09
CA ALA A 833 -14.10 2.77 2.72
C ALA A 833 -14.34 3.14 1.24
N ARG A 834 -13.54 4.08 0.71
CA ARG A 834 -13.61 4.51 -0.69
C ARG A 834 -13.29 3.42 -1.72
N THR A 835 -12.21 2.66 -1.52
CA THR A 835 -11.82 1.57 -2.44
C THR A 835 -12.84 0.44 -2.42
N LYS A 836 -13.63 0.33 -1.34
CA LYS A 836 -14.70 -0.64 -1.16
C LYS A 836 -16.08 -0.12 -1.59
N GLY A 837 -16.20 1.14 -2.04
CA GLY A 837 -17.49 1.75 -2.37
C GLY A 837 -18.43 1.94 -1.17
N ILE A 838 -17.91 1.92 0.06
CA ILE A 838 -18.69 2.11 1.29
C ILE A 838 -18.69 3.60 1.61
N GLY A 839 -19.76 4.30 1.25
CA GLY A 839 -19.88 5.74 1.45
C GLY A 839 -21.25 6.17 1.97
N TRP A 840 -21.35 7.48 2.22
CA TRP A 840 -22.52 8.19 2.69
C TRP A 840 -22.71 9.45 1.85
N ARG A 841 -23.95 9.82 1.53
CA ARG A 841 -24.27 11.11 0.94
C ARG A 841 -24.63 12.07 2.07
N LEU A 842 -23.65 12.89 2.45
CA LEU A 842 -23.75 13.85 3.55
C LEU A 842 -23.77 15.30 3.06
N ASP A 843 -23.36 15.50 1.80
CA ASP A 843 -23.28 16.80 1.17
C ASP A 843 -24.51 17.00 0.26
N TYR A 844 -25.05 18.20 0.23
CA TYR A 844 -26.28 18.50 -0.52
C TYR A 844 -26.24 19.88 -1.20
N HIS A 845 -26.99 19.99 -2.29
CA HIS A 845 -27.61 21.24 -2.75
C HIS A 845 -29.13 21.10 -2.58
N VAL A 846 -29.66 21.73 -1.55
CA VAL A 846 -31.11 21.80 -1.27
C VAL A 846 -31.61 23.16 -1.73
N VAL A 847 -32.65 23.20 -2.56
CA VAL A 847 -33.17 24.44 -3.15
C VAL A 847 -34.63 24.66 -2.79
N SER A 848 -35.07 25.92 -2.67
CA SER A 848 -36.50 26.21 -2.61
C SER A 848 -37.20 25.61 -3.83
N GLU A 849 -38.37 25.00 -3.65
CA GLU A 849 -39.11 24.32 -4.72
C GLU A 849 -39.33 25.23 -5.95
N ARG A 850 -39.56 26.53 -5.74
CA ARG A 850 -39.70 27.53 -6.82
C ARG A 850 -38.42 27.81 -7.63
N LEU A 851 -37.26 27.27 -7.25
CA LEU A 851 -36.05 27.27 -8.08
C LEU A 851 -35.92 26.02 -8.95
N LEU A 852 -36.70 24.98 -8.71
CA LEU A 852 -36.48 23.66 -9.29
C LEU A 852 -36.46 23.67 -10.82
N ASP A 853 -37.41 24.38 -11.45
CA ASP A 853 -37.52 24.52 -12.92
C ASP A 853 -36.29 25.20 -13.56
N ARG A 854 -35.49 25.86 -12.73
CA ARG A 854 -34.28 26.60 -13.14
C ARG A 854 -33.02 25.77 -12.94
N VAL A 855 -33.10 24.66 -12.19
CA VAL A 855 -31.97 23.76 -12.00
C VAL A 855 -31.76 22.97 -13.28
N VAL A 856 -30.57 23.11 -13.87
CA VAL A 856 -30.18 22.43 -15.11
C VAL A 856 -29.47 21.12 -14.82
N GLU A 857 -28.64 21.11 -13.78
CA GLU A 857 -27.78 19.99 -13.43
C GLU A 857 -27.56 20.01 -11.91
N SER A 858 -27.58 18.83 -11.29
CA SER A 858 -27.13 18.61 -9.91
C SER A 858 -26.33 17.32 -9.87
N GLU A 859 -25.01 17.43 -9.77
CA GLU A 859 -24.08 16.32 -9.95
C GLU A 859 -23.07 16.21 -8.81
N THR A 860 -22.64 14.97 -8.59
CA THR A 860 -21.53 14.65 -7.66
C THR A 860 -20.30 14.34 -8.50
N ARG A 861 -19.19 15.04 -8.27
CA ARG A 861 -17.91 14.77 -8.96
C ARG A 861 -17.18 13.60 -8.27
N SER A 862 -17.75 12.40 -8.35
CA SER A 862 -17.19 11.19 -7.70
C SER A 862 -15.74 10.89 -8.12
N GLU A 863 -15.36 11.32 -9.34
CA GLU A 863 -14.02 11.28 -9.92
C GLU A 863 -12.99 12.14 -9.19
N CYS A 864 -13.40 13.15 -8.43
CA CYS A 864 -12.52 13.99 -7.62
C CYS A 864 -12.08 13.29 -6.32
N TRP A 865 -11.53 12.09 -6.44
CA TRP A 865 -11.02 11.33 -5.29
C TRP A 865 -9.67 11.80 -4.82
N GLY A 866 -9.43 11.82 -3.51
CA GLY A 866 -8.08 11.95 -2.97
C GLY A 866 -7.83 13.23 -2.18
N ALA A 867 -8.27 14.38 -2.67
CA ALA A 867 -8.02 15.65 -1.99
C ALA A 867 -8.77 15.80 -0.65
N SER A 868 -9.84 15.03 -0.47
CA SER A 868 -10.63 14.92 0.76
C SER A 868 -11.22 13.50 0.87
N ASP A 869 -11.72 13.12 2.05
CA ASP A 869 -12.66 12.00 2.21
C ASP A 869 -14.06 12.32 1.67
N HIS A 870 -14.34 13.59 1.38
CA HIS A 870 -15.50 14.00 0.60
C HIS A 870 -15.19 14.24 -0.89
N VAL A 871 -16.24 14.34 -1.70
CA VAL A 871 -16.17 14.80 -3.11
C VAL A 871 -16.98 16.09 -3.33
N PRO A 872 -16.63 16.89 -4.36
CA PRO A 872 -17.37 18.10 -4.67
C PRO A 872 -18.75 17.81 -5.25
N LEU A 873 -19.70 18.68 -4.92
CA LEU A 873 -21.00 18.80 -5.56
C LEU A 873 -21.01 19.99 -6.51
N VAL A 874 -21.82 19.87 -7.57
CA VAL A 874 -22.06 20.93 -8.55
C VAL A 874 -23.55 21.11 -8.78
N LEU A 875 -24.00 22.36 -8.82
CA LEU A 875 -25.34 22.76 -9.22
C LEU A 875 -25.23 23.80 -10.35
N LEU A 876 -25.93 23.57 -11.46
CA LEU A 876 -26.12 24.56 -12.52
C LEU A 876 -27.53 25.14 -12.43
N LEU A 877 -27.62 26.46 -12.39
CA LEU A 877 -28.88 27.19 -12.36
C LEU A 877 -28.99 28.13 -13.56
N LYS A 878 -30.14 28.12 -14.25
CA LYS A 878 -30.52 29.16 -15.23
C LYS A 878 -30.80 30.45 -14.47
N ASP A 879 -29.81 31.31 -14.36
CA ASP A 879 -29.99 32.57 -13.65
C ASP A 879 -28.96 33.63 -14.00
N ASP A 880 -29.44 34.88 -13.91
CA ASP A 880 -28.70 36.13 -13.94
C ASP A 880 -28.56 36.60 -12.47
N LEU A 881 -27.54 36.10 -11.77
CA LEU A 881 -27.16 36.53 -10.41
C LEU A 881 -26.60 37.95 -10.37
#